data_AF-A0A7X3WUS8-F1
#
_entry.id   AF-A0A7X3WUS8-F1
#
_cell.length_a   1.000
_cell.length_b   1.000
_cell.length_c   1.000
_cell.angle_alpha   90.00
_cell.angle_beta   90.00
_cell.angle_gamma   90.00
#
_symmetry.space_group_name_H-M   'P 1'
#
loop_
_entity.id
_entity.type
_entity.pdbx_description
1 polymer ?
#
loop_
_entity_poly.entity_id
_entity_poly.type
_entity_poly.pdbx_seq_one_letter_code
_entity_poly.pdbx_strand_id
1 'polypeptide(L)'
;MVAFEVVTKEMVLWADMLYKIKYSSDPQIRNRKKFDWQDIEEAQEDLAKLAQEARWTNVDDAPQASGELLRDCFPNYHKIHRDLEEQRIALKAHKRQAELSKDHIVLGWALYLANVFDCTEFTGIKDFAEGFQNALEPIPSEDRRTEALFVALQITAISPDPDIPQDQLSQKRAALMIAWFHSHNAEITNKRISFWVQTDIDAYAQFVKVQLETHNQSSYEEALIEPLAKAWLHETCQIDQLRLRLTKWFLAPLTDDGSEDIVYVGHKGDQFPREKSDIQTQLSRAAISILSQRPERQFLQTLANCYAGLQSKKKSDESNHGFFYFSEHLGRLMRWGYTEAVLDDLHALAERAEGDEFLLSGIYKLAADLQVADLPALLQRPLSEKDRKLYARAAKFHRNFKSAFDRVSNREQLLKGESPEANVKGNYHGLDYLAIRTDLPDLGSEDMVEIKKLLHHISANAQLGRAVGATFEDFCIKNLMSWVAKYDSESYAELACSLKLNALNQQWAQFKLSSIQGLIFQSEDKIKITEAILEMKQRLVQDVQADGSSSDTIYLTSLLTETLLFCAPEEKLTDWFNFLASHEPLRVSICYDTLPCLLRELLPEIIVKLAQQKLEKLWSSPSDNQTEANGESKEFSEEEFWCSLYAYGAPVDENTINYALEALKTREPDSTGTFLMLLLALSGPNQFLAETLTNEKVRRHLFSRHGKRFRIPIYEGGDIPSYDTLMSWLPSEVVGSFLCLPDQRDDLTRWGRDLMAKTFSILQGAEGDSNSVEKKRFEVNLEVLRTWAEQNTTDFLQLADEYLIQLARFPQYSQALSDFTDAIRCLLLRFQPDKAKQYYYQWSAESFKTVYSTSYGVETSLAQLWQIEECRFPEHRELRRKLLEECLNDEDIMFMTLAALAGGGEEELWNLVTQEYLAGPYAKERNLGVSILPWFGDDKAIEKLKELKSDDPSQWVRGHAWWAYEVAQQERSCREVYREALQTLDLFRISAAFEQIKPALSPTARWWHGEIEKEEGFHEESLYIDPRLDALHYRFWYRWGNSTNTKSNIELFGRKLKDYCRGEELSAGSPPRIAPWWKLTSD
;
A
#
# COMPACT_ATOMS: atom_id res chain seq x y z
N MET A 1 -49.15 -0.34 2.48
CA MET A 1 -49.11 -1.65 3.17
C MET A 1 -47.64 -1.92 3.49
N VAL A 2 -47.25 -1.89 4.76
CA VAL A 2 -45.89 -2.21 5.19
C VAL A 2 -45.63 -3.68 4.88
N ALA A 3 -44.51 -4.00 4.24
CA ALA A 3 -44.10 -5.38 4.04
C ALA A 3 -43.90 -6.02 5.43
N PHE A 4 -44.70 -7.03 5.77
CA PHE A 4 -44.65 -7.75 7.05
C PHE A 4 -43.27 -8.37 7.36
N GLU A 5 -42.37 -8.43 6.37
CA GLU A 5 -41.02 -8.99 6.47
C GLU A 5 -39.99 -8.09 7.19
N VAL A 6 -40.27 -6.79 7.43
CA VAL A 6 -39.32 -5.86 8.07
C VAL A 6 -39.76 -5.45 9.50
N VAL A 7 -40.92 -5.92 9.96
CA VAL A 7 -41.43 -5.62 11.31
C VAL A 7 -40.64 -6.43 12.34
N THR A 8 -39.97 -5.74 13.26
CA THR A 8 -39.18 -6.37 14.34
C THR A 8 -40.10 -6.97 15.41
N LYS A 9 -39.58 -7.89 16.22
CA LYS A 9 -40.37 -8.57 17.28
C LYS A 9 -40.85 -7.56 18.32
N GLU A 10 -40.00 -6.57 18.61
CA GLU A 10 -40.21 -5.45 19.51
C GLU A 10 -41.41 -4.60 19.07
N MET A 11 -41.56 -4.35 17.77
CA MET A 11 -42.71 -3.63 17.23
C MET A 11 -44.01 -4.40 17.37
N VAL A 12 -43.98 -5.74 17.26
CA VAL A 12 -45.16 -6.58 17.51
C VAL A 12 -45.55 -6.56 18.99
N LEU A 13 -44.55 -6.63 19.89
CA LEU A 13 -44.77 -6.51 21.33
C LEU A 13 -45.37 -5.15 21.69
N TRP A 14 -44.84 -4.07 21.11
CA TRP A 14 -45.37 -2.73 21.31
C TRP A 14 -46.82 -2.57 20.84
N ALA A 15 -47.14 -3.07 19.64
CA ALA A 15 -48.50 -3.02 19.11
C ALA A 15 -49.51 -3.79 19.98
N ASP A 16 -49.13 -4.96 20.51
CA ASP A 16 -49.94 -5.75 21.43
C ASP A 16 -50.17 -5.01 22.77
N MET A 17 -49.14 -4.35 23.31
CA MET A 17 -49.27 -3.52 24.51
C MET A 17 -50.18 -2.31 24.28
N LEU A 18 -50.00 -1.58 23.17
CA LEU A 18 -50.87 -0.46 22.78
C LEU A 18 -52.33 -0.87 22.63
N TYR A 19 -52.60 -2.03 22.00
CA TYR A 19 -53.94 -2.58 21.87
C TYR A 19 -54.57 -2.83 23.24
N LYS A 20 -53.83 -3.44 24.17
CA LYS A 20 -54.31 -3.72 25.54
C LYS A 20 -54.58 -2.46 26.36
N ILE A 21 -53.77 -1.41 26.22
CA ILE A 21 -53.95 -0.11 26.89
C ILE A 21 -55.17 0.63 26.31
N LYS A 22 -55.26 0.71 24.97
CA LYS A 22 -56.29 1.49 24.26
C LYS A 22 -57.68 0.84 24.28
N TYR A 23 -57.77 -0.49 24.23
CA TYR A 23 -59.02 -1.25 24.25
C TYR A 23 -59.35 -1.82 25.64
N SER A 24 -58.86 -1.17 26.70
CA SER A 24 -59.15 -1.43 28.12
C SER A 24 -60.64 -1.37 28.51
N SER A 25 -61.53 -1.07 27.56
CA SER A 25 -63.00 -1.07 27.69
C SER A 25 -63.67 -2.41 27.32
N ASP A 26 -62.96 -3.39 26.76
CA ASP A 26 -63.49 -4.73 26.47
C ASP A 26 -63.65 -5.56 27.77
N PRO A 27 -64.87 -6.05 28.11
CA PRO A 27 -65.13 -6.86 29.30
C PRO A 27 -64.28 -8.13 29.42
N GLN A 28 -63.83 -8.73 28.31
CA GLN A 28 -62.95 -9.91 28.35
C GLN A 28 -61.51 -9.56 28.77
N ILE A 29 -61.08 -8.31 28.51
CA ILE A 29 -59.78 -7.75 28.90
C ILE A 29 -59.83 -7.18 30.33
N ARG A 30 -61.02 -6.76 30.79
CA ARG A 30 -61.28 -6.07 32.08
C ARG A 30 -60.96 -6.88 33.35
N ASN A 31 -60.99 -8.22 33.30
CA ASN A 31 -60.55 -9.07 34.42
C ASN A 31 -59.02 -9.08 34.62
N ARG A 32 -58.27 -8.32 33.81
CA ARG A 32 -56.82 -8.17 33.84
C ARG A 32 -56.38 -6.69 33.94
N LYS A 33 -57.05 -5.85 34.74
CA LYS A 33 -56.41 -4.61 35.23
C LYS A 33 -55.26 -5.02 36.15
N LYS A 34 -54.08 -5.18 35.54
CA LYS A 34 -52.88 -5.78 36.13
C LYS A 34 -51.68 -4.83 36.11
N PHE A 35 -51.74 -3.79 35.30
CA PHE A 35 -50.87 -2.62 35.32
C PHE A 35 -51.74 -1.39 35.60
N ASP A 36 -51.25 -0.45 36.42
CA ASP A 36 -51.97 0.79 36.75
C ASP A 36 -51.84 1.87 35.67
N TRP A 37 -51.23 1.55 34.51
CA TRP A 37 -51.06 2.48 33.39
C TRP A 37 -52.41 3.04 32.92
N GLN A 38 -52.55 4.36 33.01
CA GLN A 38 -53.76 5.10 32.62
C GLN A 38 -53.73 5.51 31.15
N ASP A 39 -52.53 5.65 30.58
CA ASP A 39 -52.29 6.01 29.19
C ASP A 39 -51.01 5.34 28.65
N ILE A 40 -50.67 5.70 27.41
CA ILE A 40 -49.51 5.15 26.69
C ILE A 40 -48.21 5.76 27.20
N GLU A 41 -48.23 7.02 27.65
CA GLU A 41 -47.06 7.77 28.12
C GLU A 41 -46.47 7.13 29.39
N GLU A 42 -47.32 6.77 30.35
CA GLU A 42 -46.89 6.05 31.57
C GLU A 42 -46.19 4.71 31.24
N ALA A 43 -46.66 3.98 30.22
CA ALA A 43 -46.05 2.73 29.81
C ALA A 43 -44.68 2.93 29.11
N GLN A 44 -44.52 4.03 28.38
CA GLN A 44 -43.26 4.38 27.73
C GLN A 44 -42.20 4.79 28.76
N GLU A 45 -42.57 5.63 29.73
CA GLU A 45 -41.67 6.10 30.79
C GLU A 45 -41.16 4.95 31.65
N ASP A 46 -42.06 4.05 32.10
CA ASP A 46 -41.69 2.92 32.95
C ASP A 46 -40.76 1.92 32.25
N LEU A 47 -40.99 1.63 30.96
CA LEU A 47 -40.14 0.73 30.16
C LEU A 47 -38.80 1.36 29.80
N ALA A 48 -38.78 2.66 29.46
CA ALA A 48 -37.54 3.40 29.19
C ALA A 48 -36.64 3.44 30.44
N LYS A 49 -37.23 3.78 31.60
CA LYS A 49 -36.53 3.80 32.88
C LYS A 49 -35.99 2.42 33.27
N LEU A 50 -36.80 1.38 33.10
CA LEU A 50 -36.38 -0.01 33.35
C LEU A 50 -35.16 -0.39 32.49
N ALA A 51 -35.16 0.00 31.21
CA ALA A 51 -34.09 -0.34 30.28
C ALA A 51 -32.77 0.41 30.54
N GLN A 52 -32.85 1.66 30.99
CA GLN A 52 -31.68 2.49 31.33
C GLN A 52 -30.95 2.00 32.59
N GLU A 53 -31.71 1.58 33.61
CA GLU A 53 -31.15 1.22 34.92
C GLU A 53 -30.90 -0.30 35.08
N ALA A 54 -31.37 -1.12 34.14
CA ALA A 54 -31.12 -2.56 34.14
C ALA A 54 -29.62 -2.87 33.96
N ARG A 55 -29.09 -3.74 34.82
CA ARG A 55 -27.68 -4.15 34.76
C ARG A 55 -27.49 -5.29 33.77
N TRP A 56 -26.43 -5.19 32.97
CA TRP A 56 -26.00 -6.22 32.03
C TRP A 56 -24.61 -6.71 32.40
N THR A 57 -24.52 -7.96 32.87
CA THR A 57 -23.26 -8.54 33.35
C THR A 57 -22.56 -9.43 32.31
N ASN A 58 -23.29 -10.10 31.41
CA ASN A 58 -22.76 -10.96 30.33
C ASN A 58 -23.74 -11.01 29.13
N VAL A 59 -23.22 -11.36 27.94
CA VAL A 59 -23.93 -11.34 26.64
C VAL A 59 -25.05 -12.40 26.53
N ASP A 60 -24.82 -13.60 27.06
CA ASP A 60 -25.79 -14.70 27.00
C ASP A 60 -26.87 -14.65 28.08
N ASP A 61 -26.63 -13.90 29.16
CA ASP A 61 -27.55 -13.83 30.29
C ASP A 61 -28.72 -12.89 30.02
N ALA A 62 -29.87 -13.22 30.60
CA ALA A 62 -31.03 -12.32 30.60
C ALA A 62 -30.77 -11.14 31.57
N PRO A 63 -31.06 -9.89 31.16
CA PRO A 63 -30.82 -8.69 31.97
C PRO A 63 -31.50 -8.81 33.32
N GLN A 64 -30.84 -8.30 34.36
CA GLN A 64 -31.34 -8.42 35.74
C GLN A 64 -31.72 -7.05 36.28
N ALA A 65 -32.90 -6.95 36.89
CA ALA A 65 -33.32 -5.77 37.64
C ALA A 65 -33.46 -6.11 39.13
N SER A 66 -32.97 -5.21 39.98
CA SER A 66 -33.16 -5.31 41.43
C SER A 66 -34.62 -5.02 41.79
N GLY A 67 -35.08 -5.57 42.92
CA GLY A 67 -36.41 -5.28 43.45
C GLY A 67 -36.61 -3.82 43.88
N GLU A 68 -35.53 -3.05 44.04
CA GLU A 68 -35.56 -1.60 44.27
C GLU A 68 -35.89 -0.88 42.97
N LEU A 69 -35.12 -1.12 41.91
CA LEU A 69 -35.40 -0.60 40.57
C LEU A 69 -36.82 -0.93 40.11
N LEU A 70 -37.27 -2.17 40.30
CA LEU A 70 -38.62 -2.57 39.90
C LEU A 70 -39.73 -1.89 40.69
N ARG A 71 -39.48 -1.46 41.94
CA ARG A 71 -40.45 -0.65 42.70
C ARG A 71 -40.42 0.81 42.28
N ASP A 72 -39.28 1.29 41.82
CA ASP A 72 -39.10 2.65 41.34
C ASP A 72 -39.66 2.85 39.92
N CYS A 73 -39.65 1.82 39.08
CA CYS A 73 -40.36 1.78 37.79
C CYS A 73 -41.83 1.38 37.96
N PHE A 74 -42.15 0.49 38.91
CA PHE A 74 -43.52 0.02 39.10
C PHE A 74 -43.95 0.16 40.58
N PRO A 75 -44.64 1.25 40.96
CA PRO A 75 -45.00 1.53 42.36
C PRO A 75 -45.76 0.41 43.09
N ASN A 76 -46.44 -0.46 42.34
CA ASN A 76 -47.17 -1.63 42.85
C ASN A 76 -46.50 -2.99 42.52
N TYR A 77 -45.18 -3.05 42.28
CA TYR A 77 -44.43 -4.25 41.86
C TYR A 77 -44.81 -5.55 42.60
N HIS A 78 -45.01 -5.49 43.92
CA HIS A 78 -45.38 -6.65 44.73
C HIS A 78 -46.71 -7.31 44.33
N LYS A 79 -47.63 -6.55 43.72
CA LYS A 79 -48.92 -7.05 43.22
C LYS A 79 -48.86 -7.47 41.75
N ILE A 80 -47.92 -6.92 40.97
CA ILE A 80 -47.90 -7.03 39.50
C ILE A 80 -46.76 -7.89 38.93
N HIS A 81 -45.85 -8.42 39.78
CA HIS A 81 -44.70 -9.22 39.32
C HIS A 81 -45.08 -10.43 38.43
N ARG A 82 -46.19 -11.12 38.71
CA ARG A 82 -46.70 -12.21 37.83
C ARG A 82 -47.25 -11.69 36.51
N ASP A 83 -47.69 -10.43 36.50
CA ASP A 83 -48.25 -9.81 35.30
C ASP A 83 -47.14 -9.33 34.37
N LEU A 84 -45.99 -8.91 34.93
CA LEU A 84 -44.74 -8.72 34.18
C LEU A 84 -44.28 -10.01 33.49
N GLU A 85 -44.48 -11.18 34.13
CA GLU A 85 -44.23 -12.49 33.50
C GLU A 85 -45.26 -12.81 32.40
N GLU A 86 -46.56 -12.54 32.64
CA GLU A 86 -47.61 -12.77 31.64
C GLU A 86 -47.46 -11.88 30.39
N GLN A 87 -46.99 -10.64 30.55
CA GLN A 87 -46.65 -9.74 29.44
C GLN A 87 -45.25 -10.01 28.87
N ARG A 88 -44.50 -10.97 29.43
CA ARG A 88 -43.13 -11.32 29.04
C ARG A 88 -42.14 -10.14 29.17
N ILE A 89 -42.45 -9.13 29.97
CA ILE A 89 -41.51 -8.06 30.32
C ILE A 89 -40.42 -8.65 31.23
N ALA A 90 -40.83 -9.53 32.15
CA ALA A 90 -39.94 -10.42 32.89
C ALA A 90 -40.08 -11.86 32.39
N LEU A 91 -38.97 -12.58 32.27
CA LEU A 91 -38.95 -14.03 32.05
C LEU A 91 -39.17 -14.78 33.38
N LYS A 92 -38.65 -14.22 34.48
CA LYS A 92 -38.91 -14.67 35.86
C LYS A 92 -38.91 -13.48 36.81
N ALA A 93 -39.94 -13.32 37.63
CA ALA A 93 -40.10 -12.19 38.55
C ALA A 93 -40.20 -12.67 40.01
N HIS A 94 -39.17 -12.38 40.81
CA HIS A 94 -39.17 -12.61 42.25
C HIS A 94 -39.35 -11.30 43.02
N LYS A 95 -39.74 -11.39 44.31
CA LYS A 95 -39.97 -10.20 45.17
C LYS A 95 -38.75 -9.29 45.34
N ARG A 96 -37.54 -9.78 45.05
CA ARG A 96 -36.26 -9.06 45.25
C ARG A 96 -35.45 -8.85 43.96
N GLN A 97 -35.80 -9.52 42.86
CA GLN A 97 -35.05 -9.48 41.61
C GLN A 97 -35.95 -10.03 40.48
N ALA A 98 -35.78 -9.53 39.26
CA ALA A 98 -36.39 -10.10 38.07
C ALA A 98 -35.36 -10.30 36.95
N GLU A 99 -35.53 -11.42 36.25
CA GLU A 99 -34.90 -11.73 34.97
C GLU A 99 -35.77 -11.13 33.86
N LEU A 100 -35.24 -10.17 33.10
CA LEU A 100 -35.99 -9.39 32.10
C LEU A 100 -35.93 -10.03 30.71
N SER A 101 -36.95 -9.79 29.90
CA SER A 101 -36.90 -10.17 28.48
C SER A 101 -36.00 -9.24 27.69
N LYS A 102 -35.09 -9.84 26.91
CA LYS A 102 -34.16 -9.09 26.05
C LYS A 102 -34.92 -8.20 25.04
N ASP A 103 -35.99 -8.72 24.43
CA ASP A 103 -36.80 -7.98 23.45
C ASP A 103 -37.51 -6.76 24.08
N HIS A 104 -37.98 -6.86 25.33
CA HIS A 104 -38.61 -5.73 26.03
C HIS A 104 -37.60 -4.68 26.48
N ILE A 105 -36.33 -5.07 26.69
CA ILE A 105 -35.25 -4.12 26.98
C ILE A 105 -34.84 -3.38 25.72
N VAL A 106 -34.76 -4.05 24.57
CA VAL A 106 -34.56 -3.37 23.27
C VAL A 106 -35.70 -2.41 22.99
N LEU A 107 -36.95 -2.83 23.22
CA LEU A 107 -38.11 -1.95 23.10
C LEU A 107 -38.04 -0.76 24.07
N GLY A 108 -37.65 -0.97 25.33
CA GLY A 108 -37.50 0.11 26.32
C GLY A 108 -36.44 1.13 25.92
N TRP A 109 -35.28 0.68 25.41
CA TRP A 109 -34.27 1.56 24.82
C TRP A 109 -34.78 2.28 23.57
N ALA A 110 -35.56 1.61 22.72
CA ALA A 110 -36.13 2.21 21.52
C ALA A 110 -37.16 3.30 21.86
N LEU A 111 -37.98 3.09 22.90
CA LEU A 111 -38.92 4.07 23.43
C LEU A 111 -38.20 5.26 24.08
N TYR A 112 -37.10 5.02 24.79
CA TYR A 112 -36.25 6.09 25.28
C TYR A 112 -35.67 6.92 24.13
N LEU A 113 -35.10 6.29 23.11
CA LEU A 113 -34.54 6.96 21.94
C LEU A 113 -35.62 7.71 21.15
N ALA A 114 -36.84 7.17 21.05
CA ALA A 114 -37.98 7.88 20.49
C ALA A 114 -38.35 9.12 21.32
N ASN A 115 -38.32 9.03 22.65
CA ASN A 115 -38.52 10.20 23.50
C ASN A 115 -37.40 11.25 23.36
N VAL A 116 -36.14 10.82 23.25
CA VAL A 116 -35.00 11.71 22.93
C VAL A 116 -35.22 12.37 21.57
N PHE A 117 -35.73 11.62 20.59
CA PHE A 117 -36.06 12.13 19.27
C PHE A 117 -37.14 13.23 19.33
N ASP A 118 -38.19 13.06 20.14
CA ASP A 118 -39.29 14.02 20.26
C ASP A 118 -38.88 15.25 21.09
N CYS A 119 -38.27 15.04 22.26
CA CYS A 119 -38.01 16.09 23.25
C CYS A 119 -36.72 16.91 23.03
N THR A 120 -35.76 16.41 22.24
CA THR A 120 -34.50 17.13 22.01
C THR A 120 -34.67 18.20 20.93
N GLU A 121 -34.19 19.41 21.22
CA GLU A 121 -34.15 20.51 20.26
C GLU A 121 -33.25 20.12 19.07
N PHE A 122 -33.75 20.29 17.86
CA PHE A 122 -33.00 19.93 16.65
C PHE A 122 -32.01 21.05 16.31
N THR A 123 -30.71 20.77 16.45
CA THR A 123 -29.64 21.72 16.13
C THR A 123 -28.99 21.47 14.77
N GLY A 124 -29.08 20.24 14.24
CA GLY A 124 -28.51 19.83 12.95
C GLY A 124 -28.44 18.31 12.84
N ILE A 125 -28.39 17.76 11.63
CA ILE A 125 -28.47 16.30 11.43
C ILE A 125 -27.31 15.55 12.10
N LYS A 126 -26.08 16.09 12.04
CA LYS A 126 -24.87 15.46 12.62
C LYS A 126 -24.88 15.54 14.14
N ASP A 127 -25.04 16.73 14.70
CA ASP A 127 -25.09 16.96 16.15
C ASP A 127 -26.21 16.16 16.82
N PHE A 128 -27.37 16.05 16.15
CA PHE A 128 -28.49 15.26 16.64
C PHE A 128 -28.21 13.74 16.57
N ALA A 129 -27.45 13.28 15.56
CA ALA A 129 -27.00 11.89 15.47
C ALA A 129 -26.00 11.54 16.58
N GLU A 130 -25.05 12.43 16.87
CA GLU A 130 -24.11 12.29 18.00
C GLU A 130 -24.86 12.22 19.33
N GLY A 131 -25.93 13.01 19.50
CA GLY A 131 -26.80 12.94 20.67
C GLY A 131 -27.35 11.53 20.94
N PHE A 132 -27.77 10.81 19.90
CA PHE A 132 -28.21 9.41 20.04
C PHE A 132 -27.07 8.44 20.34
N GLN A 133 -25.88 8.65 19.76
CA GLN A 133 -24.72 7.82 20.06
C GLN A 133 -24.26 8.01 21.51
N ASN A 134 -24.20 9.25 21.99
CA ASN A 134 -23.89 9.60 23.37
C ASN A 134 -24.93 9.02 24.35
N ALA A 135 -26.22 9.02 23.98
CA ALA A 135 -27.28 8.43 24.79
C ALA A 135 -27.18 6.90 24.93
N LEU A 136 -26.40 6.25 24.06
CA LEU A 136 -26.18 4.81 24.07
C LEU A 136 -24.90 4.39 24.79
N GLU A 137 -24.00 5.33 25.08
CA GLU A 137 -22.74 5.05 25.78
C GLU A 137 -22.94 4.76 27.28
N PRO A 138 -22.16 3.83 27.85
CA PRO A 138 -21.12 3.01 27.21
C PRO A 138 -21.69 1.79 26.46
N ILE A 139 -21.07 1.44 25.32
CA ILE A 139 -21.48 0.34 24.42
C ILE A 139 -20.58 -0.91 24.60
N PRO A 140 -21.08 -2.03 25.13
CA PRO A 140 -20.36 -3.32 25.16
C PRO A 140 -20.27 -3.99 23.78
N SER A 141 -19.39 -5.00 23.63
CA SER A 141 -18.97 -5.61 22.36
C SER A 141 -20.06 -6.27 21.50
N GLU A 142 -21.24 -6.59 22.06
CA GLU A 142 -22.43 -7.01 21.32
C GLU A 142 -23.65 -6.26 21.85
N ASP A 143 -24.11 -5.27 21.08
CA ASP A 143 -25.01 -4.25 21.61
C ASP A 143 -26.42 -4.37 21.02
N ARG A 144 -27.34 -4.97 21.78
CA ARG A 144 -28.76 -4.95 21.39
C ARG A 144 -29.36 -3.54 21.47
N ARG A 145 -28.66 -2.55 22.04
CA ARG A 145 -29.05 -1.14 21.93
C ARG A 145 -28.86 -0.59 20.52
N THR A 146 -27.98 -1.18 19.72
CA THR A 146 -27.89 -0.89 18.27
C THR A 146 -29.19 -1.23 17.56
N GLU A 147 -29.82 -2.37 17.89
CA GLU A 147 -31.13 -2.73 17.32
C GLU A 147 -32.22 -1.77 17.80
N ALA A 148 -32.11 -1.24 19.01
CA ALA A 148 -33.02 -0.24 19.54
C ALA A 148 -33.04 1.06 18.70
N LEU A 149 -31.93 1.45 18.04
CA LEU A 149 -31.92 2.57 17.09
C LEU A 149 -32.82 2.30 15.88
N PHE A 150 -32.78 1.08 15.34
CA PHE A 150 -33.63 0.69 14.20
C PHE A 150 -35.10 0.59 14.62
N VAL A 151 -35.38 0.02 15.78
CA VAL A 151 -36.74 -0.04 16.34
C VAL A 151 -37.27 1.36 16.64
N ALA A 152 -36.44 2.26 17.18
CA ALA A 152 -36.79 3.66 17.41
C ALA A 152 -37.16 4.36 16.10
N LEU A 153 -36.35 4.16 15.04
CA LEU A 153 -36.70 4.63 13.71
C LEU A 153 -38.11 4.13 13.29
N GLN A 154 -38.39 2.83 13.42
CA GLN A 154 -39.71 2.27 13.10
C GLN A 154 -40.86 2.88 13.93
N ILE A 155 -40.64 3.17 15.21
CA ILE A 155 -41.61 3.84 16.09
C ILE A 155 -41.93 5.23 15.53
N THR A 156 -40.92 6.03 15.18
CA THR A 156 -41.14 7.37 14.63
C THR A 156 -41.94 7.34 13.31
N ALA A 157 -41.84 6.27 12.53
CA ALA A 157 -42.60 6.11 11.29
C ALA A 157 -44.09 5.81 11.52
N ILE A 158 -44.41 5.07 12.58
CA ILE A 158 -45.78 4.58 12.85
C ILE A 158 -46.56 5.56 13.74
N SER A 159 -45.88 6.25 14.65
CA SER A 159 -46.47 7.22 15.58
C SER A 159 -45.62 8.50 15.61
N PRO A 160 -45.59 9.28 14.50
CA PRO A 160 -44.89 10.56 14.51
C PRO A 160 -45.62 11.55 15.42
N ASP A 161 -44.85 12.36 16.15
CA ASP A 161 -45.39 13.49 16.89
C ASP A 161 -46.03 14.50 15.90
N PRO A 162 -47.34 14.79 16.01
CA PRO A 162 -48.03 15.70 15.11
C PRO A 162 -47.53 17.15 15.20
N ASP A 163 -46.84 17.53 16.28
CA ASP A 163 -46.34 18.89 16.49
C ASP A 163 -45.01 19.15 15.75
N ILE A 164 -44.35 18.10 15.24
CA ILE A 164 -43.11 18.22 14.46
C ILE A 164 -43.43 18.44 12.97
N PRO A 165 -42.98 19.55 12.34
CA PRO A 165 -43.12 19.78 10.91
C PRO A 165 -42.49 18.65 10.08
N GLN A 166 -43.11 18.28 8.95
CA GLN A 166 -42.67 17.16 8.11
C GLN A 166 -41.19 17.25 7.68
N ASP A 167 -40.69 18.44 7.36
CA ASP A 167 -39.28 18.65 6.96
C ASP A 167 -38.33 18.36 8.14
N GLN A 168 -38.67 18.84 9.33
CA GLN A 168 -37.89 18.61 10.56
C GLN A 168 -37.97 17.14 11.00
N LEU A 169 -39.13 16.50 10.84
CA LEU A 169 -39.32 15.07 11.10
C LEU A 169 -38.40 14.22 10.22
N SER A 170 -38.29 14.58 8.94
CA SER A 170 -37.43 13.88 7.97
C SER A 170 -35.93 14.07 8.31
N GLN A 171 -35.55 15.27 8.75
CA GLN A 171 -34.19 15.57 9.23
C GLN A 171 -33.81 14.80 10.50
N LYS A 172 -34.70 14.78 11.50
CA LYS A 172 -34.50 14.01 12.74
C LYS A 172 -34.40 12.51 12.42
N ARG A 173 -35.20 11.98 11.49
CA ARG A 173 -35.10 10.57 11.04
C ARG A 173 -33.77 10.29 10.34
N ALA A 174 -33.29 11.20 9.51
CA ALA A 174 -31.97 11.08 8.89
C ALA A 174 -30.85 11.01 9.94
N ALA A 175 -30.93 11.81 11.00
CA ALA A 175 -29.97 11.78 12.12
C ALA A 175 -29.99 10.41 12.84
N LEU A 176 -31.17 9.89 13.14
CA LEU A 176 -31.30 8.58 13.79
C LEU A 176 -30.86 7.43 12.88
N MET A 177 -31.03 7.55 11.56
CA MET A 177 -30.45 6.62 10.56
C MET A 177 -28.93 6.65 10.55
N ILE A 178 -28.32 7.83 10.65
CA ILE A 178 -26.87 7.97 10.76
C ILE A 178 -26.38 7.25 12.02
N ALA A 179 -27.02 7.52 13.16
CA ALA A 179 -26.69 6.87 14.42
C ALA A 179 -26.79 5.34 14.32
N TRP A 180 -27.86 4.83 13.69
CA TRP A 180 -28.02 3.40 13.42
C TRP A 180 -26.95 2.85 12.49
N PHE A 181 -26.75 3.46 11.32
CA PHE A 181 -25.84 2.99 10.28
C PHE A 181 -24.38 2.98 10.74
N HIS A 182 -23.98 3.91 11.61
CA HIS A 182 -22.63 3.98 12.16
C HIS A 182 -22.43 3.13 13.42
N SER A 183 -23.48 2.48 13.92
CA SER A 183 -23.38 1.63 15.10
C SER A 183 -22.68 0.29 14.77
N HIS A 184 -21.78 -0.15 15.64
CA HIS A 184 -20.83 -1.26 15.42
C HIS A 184 -21.48 -2.62 15.08
N ASN A 185 -22.75 -2.83 15.45
CA ASN A 185 -23.48 -4.09 15.29
C ASN A 185 -24.79 -3.93 14.48
N ALA A 186 -24.89 -2.89 13.65
CA ALA A 186 -26.11 -2.63 12.89
C ALA A 186 -26.34 -3.70 11.81
N GLU A 187 -27.51 -4.35 11.84
CA GLU A 187 -27.90 -5.29 10.80
C GLU A 187 -28.35 -4.52 9.54
N ILE A 188 -27.39 -4.15 8.70
CA ILE A 188 -27.65 -3.39 7.46
C ILE A 188 -27.99 -4.38 6.34
N THR A 189 -29.27 -4.53 6.02
CA THR A 189 -29.75 -5.37 4.90
C THR A 189 -30.48 -4.54 3.86
N ASN A 190 -30.46 -5.00 2.60
CA ASN A 190 -31.21 -4.36 1.50
C ASN A 190 -32.69 -4.17 1.84
N LYS A 191 -33.31 -5.08 2.61
CA LYS A 191 -34.71 -4.96 3.04
C LYS A 191 -34.92 -3.80 4.02
N ARG A 192 -34.04 -3.67 5.02
CA ARG A 192 -34.10 -2.58 6.03
C ARG A 192 -33.77 -1.22 5.43
N ILE A 193 -32.82 -1.15 4.50
CA ILE A 193 -32.52 0.06 3.72
C ILE A 193 -33.71 0.45 2.82
N SER A 194 -34.24 -0.51 2.05
CA SER A 194 -35.34 -0.25 1.11
C SER A 194 -36.63 0.15 1.81
N PHE A 195 -36.87 -0.35 3.03
CA PHE A 195 -37.99 0.08 3.87
C PHE A 195 -38.00 1.60 4.06
N TRP A 196 -36.83 2.20 4.26
CA TRP A 196 -36.72 3.62 4.51
C TRP A 196 -36.91 4.49 3.28
N VAL A 197 -36.41 4.04 2.13
CA VAL A 197 -36.70 4.67 0.85
C VAL A 197 -38.20 4.71 0.55
N GLN A 198 -38.94 3.67 0.98
CA GLN A 198 -40.40 3.58 0.79
C GLN A 198 -41.20 4.34 1.86
N THR A 199 -40.64 4.50 3.06
CA THR A 199 -41.33 5.09 4.21
C THR A 199 -41.12 6.60 4.28
N ASP A 200 -39.89 7.06 4.06
CA ASP A 200 -39.49 8.46 4.10
C ASP A 200 -38.28 8.69 3.18
N ILE A 201 -38.56 8.91 1.89
CA ILE A 201 -37.52 9.07 0.87
C ILE A 201 -36.66 10.31 1.11
N ASP A 202 -37.24 11.33 1.75
CA ASP A 202 -36.55 12.58 2.05
C ASP A 202 -35.56 12.40 3.20
N ALA A 203 -35.95 11.71 4.27
CA ALA A 203 -35.03 11.32 5.34
C ALA A 203 -33.87 10.47 4.80
N TYR A 204 -34.17 9.49 3.94
CA TYR A 204 -33.13 8.63 3.35
C TYR A 204 -32.18 9.42 2.42
N ALA A 205 -32.70 10.32 1.59
CA ALA A 205 -31.86 11.19 0.75
C ALA A 205 -30.97 12.10 1.61
N GLN A 206 -31.48 12.65 2.72
CA GLN A 206 -30.68 13.45 3.64
C GLN A 206 -29.62 12.62 4.37
N PHE A 207 -29.92 11.38 4.74
CA PHE A 207 -28.94 10.41 5.23
C PHE A 207 -27.83 10.18 4.21
N VAL A 208 -28.17 9.88 2.94
CA VAL A 208 -27.17 9.68 1.87
C VAL A 208 -26.31 10.94 1.67
N LYS A 209 -26.91 12.13 1.71
CA LYS A 209 -26.17 13.41 1.63
C LYS A 209 -25.11 13.49 2.73
N VAL A 210 -25.50 13.24 3.98
CA VAL A 210 -24.58 13.33 5.12
C VAL A 210 -23.52 12.21 5.09
N GLN A 211 -23.85 11.02 4.62
CA GLN A 211 -22.87 9.94 4.43
C GLN A 211 -21.81 10.30 3.39
N LEU A 212 -22.23 10.83 2.23
CA LEU A 212 -21.30 11.29 1.18
C LEU A 212 -20.49 12.52 1.64
N GLU A 213 -21.05 13.35 2.52
CA GLU A 213 -20.31 14.45 3.18
C GLU A 213 -19.24 13.99 4.18
N THR A 214 -19.34 12.77 4.70
CA THR A 214 -18.50 12.27 5.81
C THR A 214 -17.62 11.09 5.45
N HIS A 215 -17.88 10.39 4.34
CA HIS A 215 -17.17 9.18 3.92
C HIS A 215 -16.79 9.28 2.44
N ASN A 216 -15.48 9.22 2.14
CA ASN A 216 -14.92 9.44 0.79
C ASN A 216 -14.67 8.16 -0.04
N GLN A 217 -15.22 7.00 0.35
CA GLN A 217 -14.93 5.70 -0.27
C GLN A 217 -16.03 5.18 -1.18
N SER A 218 -15.66 4.74 -2.39
CA SER A 218 -16.55 4.27 -3.46
C SER A 218 -17.26 2.94 -3.17
N SER A 219 -16.77 2.14 -2.22
CA SER A 219 -17.29 0.79 -1.93
C SER A 219 -18.70 0.77 -1.33
N TYR A 220 -19.11 1.84 -0.64
CA TYR A 220 -20.46 1.98 -0.07
C TYR A 220 -21.38 2.85 -0.92
N GLU A 221 -20.85 3.66 -1.84
CA GLU A 221 -21.64 4.60 -2.65
C GLU A 221 -22.70 3.87 -3.49
N GLU A 222 -22.35 2.75 -4.13
CA GLU A 222 -23.30 1.99 -4.95
C GLU A 222 -24.43 1.41 -4.11
N ALA A 223 -24.13 0.79 -2.96
CA ALA A 223 -25.14 0.21 -2.07
C ALA A 223 -26.07 1.27 -1.43
N LEU A 224 -25.56 2.49 -1.19
CA LEU A 224 -26.34 3.61 -0.64
C LEU A 224 -27.21 4.30 -1.70
N ILE A 225 -26.71 4.43 -2.93
CA ILE A 225 -27.35 5.13 -4.05
C ILE A 225 -28.35 4.23 -4.78
N GLU A 226 -28.06 2.94 -4.93
CA GLU A 226 -28.91 1.98 -5.65
C GLU A 226 -30.38 1.99 -5.20
N PRO A 227 -30.70 2.05 -3.88
CA PRO A 227 -32.09 2.15 -3.41
C PRO A 227 -32.82 3.41 -3.92
N LEU A 228 -32.16 4.58 -3.92
CA LEU A 228 -32.71 5.81 -4.48
C LEU A 228 -32.86 5.73 -6.00
N ALA A 229 -31.90 5.09 -6.68
CA ALA A 229 -31.94 4.87 -8.12
C ALA A 229 -33.10 3.95 -8.52
N LYS A 230 -33.37 2.88 -7.76
CA LYS A 230 -34.53 1.99 -7.95
C LYS A 230 -35.85 2.72 -7.70
N ALA A 231 -35.94 3.52 -6.63
CA ALA A 231 -37.12 4.36 -6.38
C ALA A 231 -37.37 5.36 -7.50
N TRP A 232 -36.31 5.96 -8.04
CA TRP A 232 -36.37 6.87 -9.18
C TRP A 232 -36.80 6.17 -10.48
N LEU A 233 -36.33 4.95 -10.72
CA LEU A 233 -36.69 4.14 -11.88
C LEU A 233 -38.15 3.68 -11.85
N HIS A 234 -38.67 3.30 -10.67
CA HIS A 234 -40.00 2.69 -10.51
C HIS A 234 -41.12 3.67 -10.12
N GLU A 235 -40.84 4.97 -10.01
CA GLU A 235 -41.82 6.01 -9.63
C GLU A 235 -42.59 5.69 -8.33
N THR A 236 -41.84 5.40 -7.26
CA THR A 236 -42.46 5.16 -5.95
C THR A 236 -43.09 6.44 -5.36
N CYS A 237 -43.92 6.28 -4.32
CA CYS A 237 -44.52 7.42 -3.60
C CYS A 237 -43.44 8.43 -3.16
N GLN A 238 -43.74 9.73 -3.24
CA GLN A 238 -42.86 10.87 -2.88
C GLN A 238 -41.71 11.20 -3.86
N ILE A 239 -41.80 10.79 -5.13
CA ILE A 239 -40.79 11.11 -6.16
C ILE A 239 -40.49 12.62 -6.31
N ASP A 240 -41.47 13.49 -6.05
CA ASP A 240 -41.31 14.94 -6.14
C ASP A 240 -40.32 15.49 -5.10
N GLN A 241 -40.26 14.88 -3.91
CA GLN A 241 -39.30 15.24 -2.86
C GLN A 241 -37.88 14.83 -3.27
N LEU A 242 -37.71 13.60 -3.79
CA LEU A 242 -36.43 13.17 -4.33
C LEU A 242 -35.99 14.06 -5.50
N ARG A 243 -36.91 14.46 -6.38
CA ARG A 243 -36.61 15.40 -7.47
C ARG A 243 -36.06 16.72 -6.94
N LEU A 244 -36.70 17.30 -5.93
CA LEU A 244 -36.26 18.54 -5.29
C LEU A 244 -34.87 18.39 -4.64
N ARG A 245 -34.55 17.23 -4.06
CA ARG A 245 -33.22 16.91 -3.53
C ARG A 245 -32.16 16.74 -4.62
N LEU A 246 -32.46 16.03 -5.70
CA LEU A 246 -31.55 15.89 -6.85
C LEU A 246 -31.24 17.26 -7.46
N THR A 247 -32.24 18.13 -7.62
CA THR A 247 -32.04 19.50 -8.08
C THR A 247 -31.11 20.29 -7.14
N LYS A 248 -31.27 20.14 -5.81
CA LYS A 248 -30.36 20.73 -4.83
C LYS A 248 -28.95 20.14 -4.93
N TRP A 249 -28.81 18.83 -5.10
CA TRP A 249 -27.51 18.16 -5.28
C TRP A 249 -26.79 18.60 -6.54
N PHE A 250 -27.50 19.08 -7.58
CA PHE A 250 -26.89 19.68 -8.76
C PHE A 250 -26.51 21.16 -8.60
N LEU A 251 -27.17 21.93 -7.72
CA LEU A 251 -27.15 23.40 -7.72
C LEU A 251 -26.63 24.07 -6.45
N ALA A 252 -26.43 23.36 -5.33
CA ALA A 252 -26.11 24.00 -4.04
C ALA A 252 -24.59 24.16 -3.79
N PRO A 253 -24.13 25.34 -3.35
CA PRO A 253 -23.04 25.44 -2.38
C PRO A 253 -23.62 25.32 -0.96
N LEU A 254 -22.90 24.65 -0.06
CA LEU A 254 -23.31 24.47 1.34
C LEU A 254 -23.75 25.79 2.00
N THR A 255 -25.05 25.88 2.30
CA THR A 255 -25.58 26.57 3.47
C THR A 255 -26.47 25.56 4.18
N ASP A 256 -25.99 25.03 5.30
CA ASP A 256 -26.86 24.84 6.46
C ASP A 256 -26.15 25.54 7.62
N ASP A 257 -26.96 26.20 8.44
CA ASP A 257 -26.63 26.83 9.72
C ASP A 257 -25.91 28.18 9.68
N GLY A 258 -26.66 29.22 9.31
CA GLY A 258 -26.61 30.54 9.97
C GLY A 258 -25.29 31.34 10.00
N SER A 259 -24.21 30.88 9.37
CA SER A 259 -22.94 31.61 9.35
C SER A 259 -22.98 32.70 8.27
N GLU A 260 -22.68 33.94 8.65
CA GLU A 260 -22.75 35.16 7.84
C GLU A 260 -21.76 35.22 6.63
N ASP A 261 -21.08 34.13 6.26
CA ASP A 261 -20.03 34.12 5.23
C ASP A 261 -20.45 33.41 3.93
N ILE A 262 -21.50 33.89 3.27
CA ILE A 262 -21.77 33.56 1.86
C ILE A 262 -20.90 34.46 0.98
N VAL A 263 -19.81 33.90 0.43
CA VAL A 263 -19.02 34.61 -0.59
C VAL A 263 -19.72 34.46 -1.94
N TYR A 264 -20.33 35.55 -2.42
CA TYR A 264 -20.89 35.62 -3.76
C TYR A 264 -19.79 35.89 -4.80
N VAL A 265 -19.78 35.16 -5.90
CA VAL A 265 -18.95 35.50 -7.06
C VAL A 265 -19.82 36.28 -8.05
N GLY A 266 -19.56 37.59 -8.16
CA GLY A 266 -20.22 38.41 -9.15
C GLY A 266 -19.72 38.10 -10.55
N HIS A 267 -20.62 37.74 -11.47
CA HIS A 267 -20.33 37.75 -12.91
C HIS A 267 -21.38 38.59 -13.63
N LYS A 268 -20.96 39.72 -14.22
CA LYS A 268 -21.79 40.60 -15.06
C LYS A 268 -23.12 41.11 -14.45
N GLY A 269 -23.22 41.19 -13.12
CA GLY A 269 -24.35 41.82 -12.44
C GLY A 269 -25.24 40.86 -11.64
N ASP A 270 -25.10 39.55 -11.87
CA ASP A 270 -25.80 38.53 -11.09
C ASP A 270 -24.90 37.98 -9.97
N GLN A 271 -25.51 37.72 -8.80
CA GLN A 271 -24.84 37.20 -7.62
C GLN A 271 -25.13 35.70 -7.49
N PHE A 272 -24.08 34.89 -7.54
CA PHE A 272 -24.18 33.45 -7.32
C PHE A 272 -23.29 33.01 -6.15
N PRO A 273 -23.76 32.09 -5.29
CA PRO A 273 -23.01 31.63 -4.14
C PRO A 273 -21.86 30.68 -4.54
N ARG A 274 -20.72 30.74 -3.83
CA ARG A 274 -19.47 30.01 -4.14
C ARG A 274 -19.41 28.63 -3.46
N GLU A 275 -19.07 27.57 -4.22
CA GLU A 275 -18.77 26.23 -3.70
C GLU A 275 -17.45 26.19 -2.90
N LYS A 276 -17.43 25.50 -1.75
CA LYS A 276 -16.24 25.31 -0.91
C LYS A 276 -15.59 23.89 -0.92
N SER A 277 -16.19 22.79 -1.42
CA SER A 277 -15.58 21.42 -1.22
C SER A 277 -15.78 20.36 -2.32
N ASP A 278 -14.97 19.28 -2.29
CA ASP A 278 -15.03 18.06 -3.14
C ASP A 278 -16.36 17.28 -3.02
N ILE A 279 -17.06 17.44 -1.90
CA ILE A 279 -18.32 16.78 -1.57
C ILE A 279 -19.44 17.12 -2.56
N GLN A 280 -19.53 18.38 -2.99
CA GLN A 280 -20.57 18.81 -3.92
C GLN A 280 -20.41 18.11 -5.28
N THR A 281 -19.18 17.76 -5.66
CA THR A 281 -18.90 16.95 -6.84
C THR A 281 -19.39 15.51 -6.67
N GLN A 282 -19.22 14.90 -5.49
CA GLN A 282 -19.75 13.56 -5.18
C GLN A 282 -21.28 13.53 -5.17
N LEU A 283 -21.94 14.50 -4.52
CA LEU A 283 -23.40 14.62 -4.53
C LEU A 283 -23.94 14.80 -5.96
N SER A 284 -23.26 15.62 -6.76
CA SER A 284 -23.63 15.80 -8.17
C SER A 284 -23.43 14.50 -8.98
N ARG A 285 -22.40 13.69 -8.70
CA ARG A 285 -22.21 12.37 -9.33
C ARG A 285 -23.28 11.36 -8.90
N ALA A 286 -23.64 11.34 -7.63
CA ALA A 286 -24.73 10.53 -7.12
C ALA A 286 -26.06 10.92 -7.80
N ALA A 287 -26.30 12.24 -7.95
CA ALA A 287 -27.46 12.76 -8.66
C ALA A 287 -27.48 12.36 -10.15
N ILE A 288 -26.33 12.42 -10.85
CA ILE A 288 -26.20 11.91 -12.23
C ILE A 288 -26.54 10.43 -12.28
N SER A 289 -26.04 9.63 -11.33
CA SER A 289 -26.24 8.18 -11.31
C SER A 289 -27.71 7.81 -11.11
N ILE A 290 -28.41 8.49 -10.19
CA ILE A 290 -29.86 8.33 -9.98
C ILE A 290 -30.63 8.78 -11.23
N LEU A 291 -30.34 9.98 -11.74
CA LEU A 291 -31.02 10.56 -12.91
C LEU A 291 -30.80 9.71 -14.18
N SER A 292 -29.65 9.04 -14.31
CA SER A 292 -29.33 8.19 -15.46
C SER A 292 -30.27 7.00 -15.65
N GLN A 293 -30.91 6.52 -14.57
CA GLN A 293 -31.88 5.44 -14.66
C GLN A 293 -33.15 5.86 -15.40
N ARG A 294 -33.54 7.13 -15.28
CA ARG A 294 -34.71 7.72 -15.95
C ARG A 294 -34.45 9.22 -16.23
N PRO A 295 -33.80 9.56 -17.35
CA PRO A 295 -33.48 10.94 -17.69
C PRO A 295 -34.76 11.76 -17.95
N GLU A 296 -35.02 12.79 -17.14
CA GLU A 296 -36.18 13.66 -17.27
C GLU A 296 -35.78 15.02 -17.88
N ARG A 297 -36.37 15.38 -19.03
CA ARG A 297 -36.03 16.62 -19.79
C ARG A 297 -36.05 17.91 -18.97
N GLN A 298 -36.84 17.96 -17.91
CA GLN A 298 -36.89 19.12 -17.00
C GLN A 298 -35.57 19.41 -16.26
N PHE A 299 -34.64 18.45 -16.17
CA PHE A 299 -33.32 18.66 -15.58
C PHE A 299 -32.33 19.35 -16.53
N LEU A 300 -32.63 19.52 -17.83
CA LEU A 300 -31.67 20.10 -18.79
C LEU A 300 -31.18 21.50 -18.37
N GLN A 301 -32.08 22.35 -17.85
CA GLN A 301 -31.71 23.67 -17.35
C GLN A 301 -30.84 23.57 -16.08
N THR A 302 -31.20 22.68 -15.16
CA THR A 302 -30.44 22.39 -13.93
C THR A 302 -29.02 21.90 -14.24
N LEU A 303 -28.90 20.97 -15.21
CA LEU A 303 -27.61 20.45 -15.67
C LEU A 303 -26.77 21.53 -16.36
N ALA A 304 -27.40 22.42 -17.14
CA ALA A 304 -26.70 23.53 -17.78
C ALA A 304 -26.15 24.51 -16.74
N ASN A 305 -26.95 24.88 -15.75
CA ASN A 305 -26.54 25.74 -14.64
C ASN A 305 -25.41 25.12 -13.80
N CYS A 306 -25.50 23.82 -13.49
CA CYS A 306 -24.44 23.08 -12.80
C CYS A 306 -23.13 23.10 -13.60
N TYR A 307 -23.20 22.83 -14.91
CA TYR A 307 -22.05 22.86 -15.81
C TYR A 307 -21.38 24.24 -15.86
N ALA A 308 -22.18 25.30 -15.95
CA ALA A 308 -21.71 26.68 -15.99
C ALA A 308 -21.06 27.11 -14.67
N GLY A 309 -21.63 26.70 -13.52
CA GLY A 309 -21.11 27.00 -12.19
C GLY A 309 -19.71 26.45 -11.97
N LEU A 310 -19.51 25.17 -12.32
CA LEU A 310 -18.23 24.49 -12.17
C LEU A 310 -17.11 25.08 -13.05
N GLN A 311 -17.44 25.66 -14.23
CA GLN A 311 -16.45 26.27 -15.14
C GLN A 311 -15.85 27.56 -14.58
N SER A 312 -16.60 28.33 -13.80
CA SER A 312 -16.13 29.60 -13.23
C SER A 312 -14.90 29.43 -12.30
N LYS A 313 -14.75 28.24 -11.68
CA LYS A 313 -13.61 27.80 -10.83
C LYS A 313 -12.29 27.67 -11.60
N LYS A 314 -12.33 27.37 -12.91
CA LYS A 314 -11.14 27.09 -13.75
C LYS A 314 -10.21 28.30 -13.93
N LYS A 315 -10.66 29.51 -13.53
CA LYS A 315 -9.87 30.74 -13.62
C LYS A 315 -9.16 31.13 -12.31
N SER A 316 -9.42 30.45 -11.19
CA SER A 316 -8.85 30.85 -9.88
C SER A 316 -7.89 29.85 -9.25
N ASP A 317 -7.97 28.54 -9.53
CA ASP A 317 -7.05 27.53 -8.97
C ASP A 317 -6.63 26.48 -10.01
N GLU A 318 -5.33 26.29 -10.17
CA GLU A 318 -4.72 25.39 -11.17
C GLU A 318 -4.64 23.91 -10.75
N SER A 319 -5.16 23.52 -9.57
CA SER A 319 -4.97 22.19 -8.97
C SER A 319 -6.18 21.22 -9.04
N ASN A 320 -7.31 21.58 -9.62
CA ASN A 320 -8.55 20.80 -9.46
C ASN A 320 -8.66 19.53 -10.34
N HIS A 321 -8.31 18.36 -9.78
CA HIS A 321 -8.49 17.03 -10.38
C HIS A 321 -9.96 16.56 -10.40
N GLY A 322 -10.83 17.08 -9.52
CA GLY A 322 -12.26 16.68 -9.44
C GLY A 322 -13.13 17.10 -10.64
N PHE A 323 -12.75 18.14 -11.36
CA PHE A 323 -13.52 18.74 -12.46
C PHE A 323 -13.56 17.86 -13.73
N PHE A 324 -12.45 17.18 -14.06
CA PHE A 324 -12.36 16.36 -15.27
C PHE A 324 -13.36 15.20 -15.24
N TYR A 325 -13.45 14.51 -14.11
CA TYR A 325 -14.35 13.36 -13.93
C TYR A 325 -15.83 13.75 -13.97
N PHE A 326 -16.25 14.89 -13.40
CA PHE A 326 -17.67 15.30 -13.43
C PHE A 326 -18.16 15.59 -14.85
N SER A 327 -17.37 16.33 -15.65
CA SER A 327 -17.69 16.61 -17.05
C SER A 327 -17.83 15.33 -17.89
N GLU A 328 -17.07 14.29 -17.54
CA GLU A 328 -17.14 13.01 -18.21
C GLU A 328 -18.45 12.27 -17.90
N HIS A 329 -18.87 12.21 -16.63
CA HIS A 329 -20.13 11.58 -16.23
C HIS A 329 -21.34 12.29 -16.82
N LEU A 330 -21.34 13.63 -16.81
CA LEU A 330 -22.41 14.41 -17.42
C LEU A 330 -22.43 14.22 -18.94
N GLY A 331 -21.26 14.16 -19.58
CA GLY A 331 -21.17 13.84 -21.00
C GLY A 331 -21.67 12.42 -21.32
N ARG A 332 -21.43 11.43 -20.46
CA ARG A 332 -22.01 10.08 -20.61
C ARG A 332 -23.55 10.11 -20.48
N LEU A 333 -24.08 10.84 -19.49
CA LEU A 333 -25.53 11.05 -19.35
C LEU A 333 -26.13 11.73 -20.59
N MET A 334 -25.48 12.75 -21.14
CA MET A 334 -25.93 13.42 -22.35
C MET A 334 -25.89 12.47 -23.56
N ARG A 335 -24.81 11.72 -23.79
CA ARG A 335 -24.69 10.83 -24.96
C ARG A 335 -25.57 9.58 -24.90
N TRP A 336 -25.76 9.00 -23.72
CA TRP A 336 -26.40 7.69 -23.57
C TRP A 336 -27.77 7.74 -22.90
N GLY A 337 -28.02 8.73 -22.04
CA GLY A 337 -29.32 8.92 -21.39
C GLY A 337 -30.23 9.84 -22.21
N TYR A 338 -29.83 11.08 -22.44
CA TYR A 338 -30.65 12.05 -23.18
C TYR A 338 -30.54 11.90 -24.69
N THR A 339 -29.35 11.60 -25.20
CA THR A 339 -29.01 11.42 -26.62
C THR A 339 -29.33 12.66 -27.48
N GLU A 340 -29.30 12.55 -28.81
CA GLU A 340 -29.67 13.63 -29.73
C GLU A 340 -31.14 14.07 -29.61
N ALA A 341 -31.97 13.29 -28.91
CA ALA A 341 -33.40 13.55 -28.73
C ALA A 341 -33.73 14.83 -27.93
N VAL A 342 -32.75 15.41 -27.23
CA VAL A 342 -32.91 16.69 -26.51
C VAL A 342 -32.34 17.89 -27.26
N LEU A 343 -31.88 17.74 -28.50
CA LEU A 343 -31.33 18.87 -29.27
C LEU A 343 -32.34 20.00 -29.44
N ASP A 344 -33.60 19.68 -29.75
CA ASP A 344 -34.68 20.67 -29.87
C ASP A 344 -34.99 21.34 -28.52
N ASP A 345 -34.94 20.57 -27.43
CA ASP A 345 -35.14 21.09 -26.07
C ASP A 345 -34.00 22.03 -25.66
N LEU A 346 -32.75 21.68 -25.98
CA LEU A 346 -31.56 22.52 -25.75
C LEU A 346 -31.59 23.77 -26.63
N HIS A 347 -32.06 23.67 -27.88
CA HIS A 347 -32.24 24.80 -28.78
C HIS A 347 -33.29 25.77 -28.23
N ALA A 348 -34.47 25.26 -27.84
CA ALA A 348 -35.52 26.05 -27.22
C ALA A 348 -35.11 26.62 -25.85
N LEU A 349 -34.22 25.94 -25.12
CA LEU A 349 -33.64 26.46 -23.89
C LEU A 349 -32.65 27.60 -24.19
N ALA A 350 -31.83 27.48 -25.24
CA ALA A 350 -30.90 28.53 -25.68
C ALA A 350 -31.64 29.78 -26.17
N GLU A 351 -32.73 29.63 -26.94
CA GLU A 351 -33.59 30.73 -27.37
C GLU A 351 -34.23 31.46 -26.19
N ARG A 352 -34.67 30.72 -25.16
CA ARG A 352 -35.24 31.31 -23.94
C ARG A 352 -34.19 31.95 -23.01
N ALA A 353 -32.94 31.52 -23.12
CA ALA A 353 -31.80 32.03 -22.35
C ALA A 353 -31.12 33.24 -23.01
N GLU A 354 -31.74 33.86 -24.03
CA GLU A 354 -31.21 35.02 -24.73
C GLU A 354 -30.98 36.20 -23.75
N GLY A 355 -29.71 36.44 -23.41
CA GLY A 355 -29.28 37.45 -22.42
C GLY A 355 -28.66 36.88 -21.14
N ASP A 356 -28.84 35.58 -20.85
CA ASP A 356 -28.20 34.87 -19.74
C ASP A 356 -26.95 34.14 -20.24
N GLU A 357 -25.82 34.84 -20.24
CA GLU A 357 -24.54 34.28 -20.71
C GLU A 357 -24.07 33.07 -19.88
N PHE A 358 -24.48 32.97 -18.62
CA PHE A 358 -24.09 31.87 -17.74
C PHE A 358 -24.82 30.59 -18.14
N LEU A 359 -26.15 30.66 -18.25
CA LEU A 359 -26.97 29.55 -18.70
C LEU A 359 -26.59 29.14 -20.14
N LEU A 360 -26.42 30.10 -21.05
CA LEU A 360 -25.98 29.82 -22.43
C LEU A 360 -24.63 29.10 -22.49
N SER A 361 -23.66 29.50 -21.65
CA SER A 361 -22.37 28.81 -21.56
C SER A 361 -22.52 27.34 -21.13
N GLY A 362 -23.42 27.06 -20.19
CA GLY A 362 -23.77 25.70 -19.76
C GLY A 362 -24.45 24.89 -20.87
N ILE A 363 -25.41 25.50 -21.57
CA ILE A 363 -26.15 24.87 -22.68
C ILE A 363 -25.20 24.48 -23.82
N TYR A 364 -24.29 25.37 -24.22
CA TYR A 364 -23.32 25.07 -25.27
C TYR A 364 -22.42 23.88 -24.93
N LYS A 365 -22.16 23.66 -23.64
CA LYS A 365 -21.34 22.53 -23.18
C LYS A 365 -22.12 21.23 -23.17
N LEU A 366 -23.35 21.23 -22.66
CA LEU A 366 -24.23 20.07 -22.78
C LEU A 366 -24.43 19.65 -24.25
N ALA A 367 -24.63 20.63 -25.14
CA ALA A 367 -24.75 20.40 -26.57
C ALA A 367 -23.44 19.85 -27.18
N ALA A 368 -22.28 20.38 -26.80
CA ALA A 368 -20.99 19.87 -27.25
C ALA A 368 -20.71 18.43 -26.78
N ASP A 369 -21.18 18.07 -25.57
CA ASP A 369 -20.97 16.74 -25.01
C ASP A 369 -21.80 15.65 -25.67
N LEU A 370 -22.85 15.99 -26.42
CA LEU A 370 -23.56 15.07 -27.30
C LEU A 370 -22.68 14.54 -28.44
N GLN A 371 -21.61 15.26 -28.81
CA GLN A 371 -20.66 14.91 -29.88
C GLN A 371 -21.29 14.68 -31.26
N VAL A 372 -22.40 15.36 -31.54
CA VAL A 372 -23.06 15.34 -32.85
C VAL A 372 -22.21 16.11 -33.87
N ALA A 373 -22.08 15.59 -35.09
CA ALA A 373 -21.25 16.17 -36.13
C ALA A 373 -21.66 17.61 -36.50
N ASP A 374 -22.97 17.89 -36.50
CA ASP A 374 -23.55 19.17 -36.88
C ASP A 374 -24.52 19.68 -35.80
N LEU A 375 -24.02 20.54 -34.90
CA LEU A 375 -24.87 21.25 -33.94
C LEU A 375 -25.57 22.45 -34.61
N PRO A 376 -26.84 22.75 -34.26
CA PRO A 376 -27.51 23.98 -34.67
C PRO A 376 -26.68 25.23 -34.35
N ALA A 377 -26.72 26.25 -35.20
CA ALA A 377 -25.86 27.44 -35.10
C ALA A 377 -25.98 28.16 -33.74
N LEU A 378 -27.17 28.20 -33.15
CA LEU A 378 -27.43 28.75 -31.81
C LEU A 378 -26.78 27.95 -30.68
N LEU A 379 -26.43 26.68 -30.90
CA LEU A 379 -25.75 25.81 -29.93
C LEU A 379 -24.23 25.72 -30.17
N GLN A 380 -23.72 26.34 -31.24
CA GLN A 380 -22.29 26.39 -31.56
C GLN A 380 -21.60 27.51 -30.77
N ARG A 381 -20.60 27.16 -29.95
CA ARG A 381 -19.82 28.15 -29.20
C ARG A 381 -18.97 29.03 -30.14
N PRO A 382 -18.96 30.37 -30.01
CA PRO A 382 -17.98 31.21 -30.68
C PRO A 382 -16.58 30.97 -30.09
N LEU A 383 -15.68 30.37 -30.88
CA LEU A 383 -14.32 30.03 -30.43
C LEU A 383 -13.39 31.25 -30.46
N SER A 384 -12.72 31.53 -29.32
CA SER A 384 -11.63 32.50 -29.28
C SER A 384 -10.38 31.99 -30.01
N GLU A 385 -9.53 32.90 -30.49
CA GLU A 385 -8.29 32.52 -31.21
C GLU A 385 -7.29 31.77 -30.30
N LYS A 386 -7.31 32.05 -28.99
CA LYS A 386 -6.55 31.33 -27.97
C LYS A 386 -7.08 29.90 -27.79
N ASP A 387 -8.41 29.71 -27.79
CA ASP A 387 -9.03 28.38 -27.75
C ASP A 387 -8.75 27.58 -29.02
N ARG A 388 -8.75 28.20 -30.21
CA ARG A 388 -8.34 27.52 -31.46
C ARG A 388 -6.90 26.98 -31.39
N LYS A 389 -5.98 27.76 -30.82
CA LYS A 389 -4.57 27.34 -30.62
C LYS A 389 -4.43 26.29 -29.50
N LEU A 390 -5.23 26.38 -28.44
CA LEU A 390 -5.25 25.39 -27.35
C LEU A 390 -5.86 24.07 -27.82
N TYR A 391 -6.93 24.09 -28.63
CA TYR A 391 -7.53 22.93 -29.27
C TYR A 391 -6.58 22.30 -30.29
N ALA A 392 -5.80 23.09 -31.04
CA ALA A 392 -4.78 22.56 -31.95
C ALA A 392 -3.62 21.86 -31.19
N ARG A 393 -3.22 22.38 -30.02
CA ARG A 393 -2.23 21.74 -29.13
C ARG A 393 -2.79 20.51 -28.41
N ALA A 394 -3.99 20.61 -27.86
CA ALA A 394 -4.68 19.51 -27.18
C ALA A 394 -5.03 18.38 -28.15
N ALA A 395 -5.41 18.67 -29.40
CA ALA A 395 -5.61 17.66 -30.43
C ALA A 395 -4.32 16.91 -30.82
N LYS A 396 -3.15 17.55 -30.66
CA LYS A 396 -1.84 16.92 -30.89
C LYS A 396 -1.39 16.05 -29.70
N PHE A 397 -1.79 16.42 -28.49
CA PHE A 397 -1.48 15.68 -27.24
C PHE A 397 -2.50 14.55 -26.94
N HIS A 398 -3.78 14.75 -27.24
CA HIS A 398 -4.85 13.74 -27.06
C HIS A 398 -4.86 12.65 -28.13
N ARG A 399 -4.40 12.89 -29.36
CA ARG A 399 -4.36 11.82 -30.39
C ARG A 399 -3.49 10.62 -30.00
N ASN A 400 -2.49 10.81 -29.14
CA ASN A 400 -1.57 9.75 -28.75
C ASN A 400 -2.03 8.96 -27.51
N PHE A 401 -2.80 9.57 -26.59
CA PHE A 401 -3.24 8.92 -25.35
C PHE A 401 -4.71 8.50 -25.35
N LYS A 402 -5.57 9.24 -26.06
CA LYS A 402 -7.02 8.98 -26.04
C LYS A 402 -7.39 7.69 -26.78
N SER A 403 -6.67 7.30 -27.84
CA SER A 403 -6.93 6.00 -28.49
C SER A 403 -6.50 4.79 -27.64
N ALA A 404 -5.62 4.98 -26.65
CA ALA A 404 -5.22 3.92 -25.72
C ALA A 404 -6.23 3.81 -24.57
N PHE A 405 -6.66 4.94 -24.01
CA PHE A 405 -7.71 4.98 -22.98
C PHE A 405 -9.08 4.55 -23.52
N ASP A 406 -9.47 5.01 -24.72
CA ASP A 406 -10.73 4.60 -25.36
C ASP A 406 -10.70 3.11 -25.78
N ARG A 407 -9.52 2.52 -26.03
CA ARG A 407 -9.37 1.06 -26.27
C ARG A 407 -9.43 0.23 -24.99
N VAL A 408 -9.08 0.82 -23.84
CA VAL A 408 -9.20 0.21 -22.51
C VAL A 408 -10.64 0.35 -22.00
N SER A 409 -11.27 1.52 -22.13
CA SER A 409 -12.68 1.74 -21.77
C SER A 409 -13.67 1.05 -22.71
N ASN A 410 -13.37 0.85 -24.00
CA ASN A 410 -14.21 0.01 -24.88
C ASN A 410 -14.09 -1.50 -24.56
N ARG A 411 -13.14 -1.92 -23.70
CA ARG A 411 -13.07 -3.28 -23.17
C ARG A 411 -13.80 -3.47 -21.85
N GLU A 412 -14.19 -2.42 -21.14
CA GLU A 412 -15.08 -2.54 -19.96
C GLU A 412 -16.46 -3.15 -20.31
N GLN A 413 -16.85 -3.14 -21.59
CA GLN A 413 -18.04 -3.84 -22.08
C GLN A 413 -17.89 -5.38 -22.13
N LEU A 414 -16.68 -5.93 -21.95
CA LEU A 414 -16.45 -7.38 -21.80
C LEU A 414 -16.59 -7.87 -20.34
N LEU A 415 -16.83 -6.96 -19.37
CA LEU A 415 -16.75 -7.23 -17.92
C LEU A 415 -18.12 -7.40 -17.22
N LYS A 416 -19.24 -7.42 -17.96
CA LYS A 416 -20.58 -7.53 -17.36
C LYS A 416 -21.22 -8.89 -17.69
N GLY A 417 -20.95 -9.91 -16.88
CA GLY A 417 -21.59 -11.22 -16.99
C GLY A 417 -21.38 -12.08 -15.75
N GLU A 418 -22.49 -12.50 -15.15
CA GLU A 418 -22.62 -13.18 -13.86
C GLU A 418 -21.99 -14.59 -13.82
N SER A 419 -21.52 -14.97 -12.62
CA SER A 419 -20.92 -16.26 -12.22
C SER A 419 -19.46 -16.52 -12.64
N PRO A 420 -18.57 -16.93 -11.70
CA PRO A 420 -17.19 -17.34 -11.96
C PRO A 420 -17.05 -18.47 -13.00
N GLU A 421 -18.11 -19.26 -13.23
CA GLU A 421 -18.10 -20.39 -14.16
C GLU A 421 -18.29 -19.98 -15.64
N ALA A 422 -18.66 -18.72 -15.94
CA ALA A 422 -18.95 -18.26 -17.29
C ALA A 422 -17.81 -17.44 -17.97
N ASN A 423 -16.77 -17.03 -17.23
CA ASN A 423 -15.81 -16.02 -17.70
C ASN A 423 -14.51 -16.53 -18.35
N VAL A 424 -14.48 -17.81 -18.72
CA VAL A 424 -13.29 -18.45 -19.30
C VAL A 424 -13.06 -18.10 -20.79
N LYS A 425 -13.88 -17.22 -21.41
CA LYS A 425 -13.72 -16.80 -22.82
C LYS A 425 -13.42 -15.31 -23.05
N GLY A 426 -12.61 -14.68 -22.18
CA GLY A 426 -11.95 -13.41 -22.55
C GLY A 426 -11.77 -12.34 -21.47
N ASN A 427 -11.84 -12.67 -20.18
CA ASN A 427 -11.59 -11.70 -19.12
C ASN A 427 -10.40 -12.13 -18.23
N TYR A 428 -9.21 -11.63 -18.56
CA TYR A 428 -7.96 -12.02 -17.90
C TYR A 428 -7.53 -11.07 -16.77
N HIS A 429 -8.42 -10.19 -16.27
CA HIS A 429 -8.08 -9.23 -15.21
C HIS A 429 -7.77 -9.92 -13.89
N GLY A 430 -6.53 -9.75 -13.39
CA GLY A 430 -6.12 -10.24 -12.07
C GLY A 430 -6.07 -11.77 -12.00
N LEU A 431 -5.76 -12.45 -13.11
CA LEU A 431 -5.54 -13.90 -13.10
C LEU A 431 -4.07 -14.28 -12.88
N ASP A 432 -3.14 -13.34 -12.98
CA ASP A 432 -1.70 -13.62 -12.86
C ASP A 432 -1.34 -14.24 -11.51
N TYR A 433 -1.83 -13.67 -10.40
CA TYR A 433 -1.59 -14.23 -9.08
C TYR A 433 -2.37 -15.54 -8.81
N LEU A 434 -3.46 -15.80 -9.52
CA LEU A 434 -4.17 -17.09 -9.37
C LEU A 434 -3.39 -18.25 -9.97
N ALA A 435 -2.50 -17.98 -10.92
CA ALA A 435 -1.61 -19.00 -11.47
C ALA A 435 -0.70 -19.62 -10.41
N ILE A 436 -0.43 -18.96 -9.29
CA ILE A 436 0.40 -19.54 -8.24
C ILE A 436 -0.37 -20.41 -7.26
N ARG A 437 -1.69 -20.21 -7.12
CA ARG A 437 -2.50 -20.82 -6.05
C ARG A 437 -2.57 -22.35 -6.21
N THR A 438 -1.96 -23.07 -5.28
CA THR A 438 -1.94 -24.55 -5.25
C THR A 438 -3.21 -25.14 -4.64
N ASP A 439 -3.98 -24.34 -3.89
CA ASP A 439 -5.26 -24.71 -3.26
C ASP A 439 -6.47 -24.59 -4.19
N LEU A 440 -6.32 -23.96 -5.36
CA LEU A 440 -7.39 -23.74 -6.32
C LEU A 440 -7.35 -24.77 -7.47
N PRO A 441 -8.49 -25.05 -8.13
CA PRO A 441 -8.52 -25.89 -9.32
C PRO A 441 -7.67 -25.34 -10.47
N ASP A 442 -7.07 -26.24 -11.25
CA ASP A 442 -6.31 -25.90 -12.45
C ASP A 442 -7.21 -25.40 -13.60
N LEU A 443 -6.60 -24.67 -14.55
CA LEU A 443 -7.26 -24.21 -15.77
C LEU A 443 -7.60 -25.40 -16.68
N GLY A 444 -8.71 -25.28 -17.41
CA GLY A 444 -9.10 -26.24 -18.41
C GLY A 444 -8.07 -26.34 -19.54
N SER A 445 -7.92 -27.53 -20.11
CA SER A 445 -6.99 -27.74 -21.24
C SER A 445 -7.33 -26.89 -22.47
N GLU A 446 -8.61 -26.57 -22.69
CA GLU A 446 -9.04 -25.69 -23.79
C GLU A 446 -8.55 -24.25 -23.59
N ASP A 447 -8.56 -23.76 -22.35
CA ASP A 447 -8.18 -22.39 -22.00
C ASP A 447 -6.69 -22.19 -22.17
N MET A 448 -5.91 -23.19 -21.76
CA MET A 448 -4.47 -23.20 -21.96
C MET A 448 -4.08 -23.19 -23.44
N VAL A 449 -4.85 -23.87 -24.30
CA VAL A 449 -4.63 -23.82 -25.75
C VAL A 449 -4.91 -22.41 -26.29
N GLU A 450 -5.99 -21.76 -25.86
CA GLU A 450 -6.32 -20.40 -26.30
C GLU A 450 -5.34 -19.34 -25.77
N ILE A 451 -4.92 -19.45 -24.51
CA ILE A 451 -3.88 -18.60 -23.90
C ILE A 451 -2.58 -18.71 -24.71
N LYS A 452 -2.12 -19.92 -24.99
CA LYS A 452 -0.89 -20.14 -25.79
C LYS A 452 -1.02 -19.56 -27.20
N LYS A 453 -2.15 -19.77 -27.89
CA LYS A 453 -2.41 -19.20 -29.21
C LYS A 453 -2.37 -17.67 -29.20
N LEU A 454 -3.02 -17.05 -28.21
CA LEU A 454 -3.05 -15.60 -28.07
C LEU A 454 -1.64 -15.03 -27.81
N LEU A 455 -0.89 -15.63 -26.89
CA LEU A 455 0.48 -15.20 -26.58
C LEU A 455 1.44 -15.39 -27.77
N HIS A 456 1.29 -16.46 -28.55
CA HIS A 456 2.03 -16.64 -29.81
C HIS A 456 1.67 -15.56 -30.84
N HIS A 457 0.39 -15.21 -30.96
CA HIS A 457 -0.03 -14.15 -31.86
C HIS A 457 0.56 -12.80 -31.44
N ILE A 458 0.53 -12.50 -30.14
CA ILE A 458 1.10 -11.28 -29.55
C ILE A 458 2.61 -11.23 -29.76
N SER A 459 3.33 -12.32 -29.48
CA SER A 459 4.79 -12.36 -29.59
C SER A 459 5.26 -12.06 -31.01
N ALA A 460 4.53 -12.55 -32.02
CA ALA A 460 4.88 -12.34 -33.43
C ALA A 460 4.43 -10.97 -34.01
N ASN A 461 3.32 -10.38 -33.53
CA ASN A 461 2.65 -9.29 -34.27
C ASN A 461 2.37 -8.00 -33.47
N ALA A 462 2.52 -8.01 -32.15
CA ALA A 462 2.09 -6.89 -31.32
C ALA A 462 3.04 -5.69 -31.37
N GLN A 463 2.48 -4.49 -31.44
CA GLN A 463 3.17 -3.26 -31.06
C GLN A 463 3.07 -3.10 -29.54
N LEU A 464 4.18 -3.28 -28.84
CA LEU A 464 4.21 -3.18 -27.38
C LEU A 464 4.30 -1.70 -26.98
N GLY A 465 3.60 -1.31 -25.91
CA GLY A 465 3.54 0.09 -25.47
C GLY A 465 4.81 0.57 -24.76
N ARG A 466 4.81 1.80 -24.22
CA ARG A 466 5.98 2.31 -23.46
C ARG A 466 6.08 1.74 -22.03
N ALA A 467 5.00 1.18 -21.48
CA ALA A 467 4.94 0.66 -20.11
C ALA A 467 4.15 -0.65 -20.04
N VAL A 468 4.27 -1.40 -18.94
CA VAL A 468 3.44 -2.60 -18.67
C VAL A 468 1.98 -2.18 -18.54
N GLY A 469 1.08 -2.86 -19.25
CA GLY A 469 -0.35 -2.52 -19.32
C GLY A 469 -0.69 -1.30 -20.18
N ALA A 470 0.28 -0.71 -20.90
CA ALA A 470 0.02 0.44 -21.78
C ALA A 470 -0.80 0.08 -23.02
N THR A 471 -0.68 -1.18 -23.48
CA THR A 471 -1.53 -1.76 -24.51
C THR A 471 -2.25 -2.98 -23.99
N PHE A 472 -3.22 -3.47 -24.76
CA PHE A 472 -3.91 -4.72 -24.41
C PHE A 472 -2.98 -5.92 -24.49
N GLU A 473 -2.06 -5.91 -25.43
CA GLU A 473 -1.06 -6.96 -25.60
C GLU A 473 -0.15 -7.00 -24.37
N ASP A 474 0.27 -5.83 -23.86
CA ASP A 474 1.02 -5.74 -22.61
C ASP A 474 0.23 -6.27 -21.41
N PHE A 475 -1.06 -5.98 -21.39
CA PHE A 475 -1.98 -6.48 -20.38
C PHE A 475 -2.14 -8.00 -20.46
N CYS A 476 -2.27 -8.58 -21.65
CA CYS A 476 -2.35 -10.03 -21.85
C CYS A 476 -1.05 -10.72 -21.42
N ILE A 477 0.11 -10.18 -21.82
CA ILE A 477 1.41 -10.71 -21.39
C ILE A 477 1.49 -10.74 -19.86
N LYS A 478 1.14 -9.62 -19.19
CA LYS A 478 1.16 -9.55 -17.72
C LYS A 478 0.29 -10.62 -17.06
N ASN A 479 -0.95 -10.81 -17.53
CA ASN A 479 -1.91 -11.67 -16.85
C ASN A 479 -1.85 -13.15 -17.25
N LEU A 480 -1.23 -13.48 -18.39
CA LEU A 480 -1.29 -14.83 -18.97
C LEU A 480 0.03 -15.60 -18.96
N MET A 481 1.17 -14.90 -18.92
CA MET A 481 2.48 -15.57 -19.00
C MET A 481 2.70 -16.55 -17.84
N SER A 482 2.28 -16.20 -16.62
CA SER A 482 2.41 -17.06 -15.43
C SER A 482 1.63 -18.38 -15.55
N TRP A 483 0.51 -18.39 -16.29
CA TRP A 483 -0.23 -19.63 -16.56
C TRP A 483 0.52 -20.54 -17.54
N VAL A 484 1.14 -19.99 -18.58
CA VAL A 484 1.99 -20.81 -19.47
C VAL A 484 3.19 -21.35 -18.70
N ALA A 485 3.81 -20.52 -17.85
CA ALA A 485 4.93 -20.93 -17.03
C ALA A 485 4.59 -22.09 -16.07
N LYS A 486 3.40 -22.10 -15.45
CA LYS A 486 2.91 -23.19 -14.59
C LYS A 486 2.84 -24.53 -15.32
N TYR A 487 2.23 -24.56 -16.52
CA TYR A 487 1.88 -25.82 -17.18
C TYR A 487 2.89 -26.28 -18.24
N ASP A 488 3.70 -25.37 -18.79
CA ASP A 488 4.61 -25.67 -19.90
C ASP A 488 5.82 -24.71 -19.92
N SER A 489 6.87 -25.11 -19.19
CA SER A 489 8.11 -24.35 -19.05
C SER A 489 8.87 -24.17 -20.37
N GLU A 490 8.77 -25.14 -21.30
CA GLU A 490 9.41 -25.06 -22.61
C GLU A 490 8.70 -24.03 -23.50
N SER A 491 7.36 -24.10 -23.58
CA SER A 491 6.56 -23.10 -24.30
C SER A 491 6.75 -21.69 -23.71
N TYR A 492 6.92 -21.56 -22.39
CA TYR A 492 7.26 -20.30 -21.75
C TYR A 492 8.57 -19.72 -22.30
N ALA A 493 9.62 -20.55 -22.37
CA ALA A 493 10.94 -20.12 -22.85
C ALA A 493 10.90 -19.67 -24.33
N GLU A 494 10.19 -20.41 -25.19
CA GLU A 494 9.97 -20.06 -26.60
C GLU A 494 9.21 -18.72 -26.74
N LEU A 495 8.13 -18.54 -25.98
CA LEU A 495 7.34 -17.31 -25.97
C LEU A 495 8.15 -16.11 -25.46
N ALA A 496 8.93 -16.30 -24.39
CA ALA A 496 9.79 -15.27 -23.84
C ALA A 496 10.88 -14.84 -24.84
N CYS A 497 11.50 -15.79 -25.54
CA CYS A 497 12.44 -15.48 -26.63
C CYS A 497 11.76 -14.68 -27.74
N SER A 498 10.61 -15.16 -28.21
CA SER A 498 9.85 -14.50 -29.29
C SER A 498 9.45 -13.07 -28.93
N LEU A 499 9.00 -12.84 -27.68
CA LEU A 499 8.66 -11.52 -27.16
C LEU A 499 9.90 -10.60 -27.09
N LYS A 500 11.06 -11.14 -26.69
CA LYS A 500 12.32 -10.37 -26.66
C LYS A 500 12.79 -10.01 -28.06
N LEU A 501 12.72 -10.93 -29.02
CA LEU A 501 13.03 -10.65 -30.43
C LEU A 501 12.14 -9.54 -31.00
N ASN A 502 10.84 -9.58 -30.72
CA ASN A 502 9.92 -8.50 -31.12
C ASN A 502 10.30 -7.17 -30.44
N ALA A 503 10.58 -7.19 -29.13
CA ALA A 503 10.95 -6.00 -28.38
C ALA A 503 12.21 -5.29 -28.93
N LEU A 504 13.23 -6.02 -29.39
CA LEU A 504 14.45 -5.46 -29.98
C LEU A 504 14.17 -4.55 -31.18
N ASN A 505 13.13 -4.86 -31.95
CA ASN A 505 12.73 -4.10 -33.14
C ASN A 505 11.92 -2.83 -32.81
N GLN A 506 11.69 -2.53 -31.53
CA GLN A 506 10.84 -1.41 -31.10
C GLN A 506 11.66 -0.23 -30.56
N GLN A 507 11.04 0.94 -30.54
CA GLN A 507 11.67 2.19 -30.08
C GLN A 507 12.00 2.18 -28.57
N TRP A 508 11.27 1.39 -27.78
CA TRP A 508 11.34 1.37 -26.31
C TRP A 508 11.75 -0.01 -25.77
N ALA A 509 12.69 -0.67 -26.46
CA ALA A 509 13.10 -2.04 -26.18
C ALA A 509 13.50 -2.27 -24.72
N GLN A 510 14.18 -1.31 -24.09
CA GLN A 510 14.68 -1.40 -22.71
C GLN A 510 13.58 -1.66 -21.68
N PHE A 511 12.42 -1.01 -21.82
CA PHE A 511 11.29 -1.17 -20.89
C PHE A 511 10.60 -2.53 -21.04
N LYS A 512 10.69 -3.15 -22.21
CA LYS A 512 10.08 -4.46 -22.49
C LYS A 512 11.02 -5.60 -22.11
N LEU A 513 12.29 -5.50 -22.49
CA LEU A 513 13.32 -6.45 -22.09
C LEU A 513 13.50 -6.53 -20.58
N SER A 514 13.28 -5.43 -19.85
CA SER A 514 13.31 -5.45 -18.38
C SER A 514 12.14 -6.24 -17.77
N SER A 515 10.97 -6.24 -18.43
CA SER A 515 9.75 -6.88 -17.94
C SER A 515 9.67 -8.39 -18.21
N ILE A 516 10.35 -8.89 -19.25
CA ILE A 516 10.34 -10.31 -19.66
C ILE A 516 11.48 -11.07 -18.94
N GLN A 517 11.15 -12.03 -18.08
CA GLN A 517 12.18 -12.70 -17.28
C GLN A 517 13.03 -13.70 -18.06
N GLY A 518 12.44 -14.46 -19.00
CA GLY A 518 13.09 -15.59 -19.66
C GLY A 518 14.46 -15.28 -20.25
N LEU A 519 15.50 -15.92 -19.70
CA LEU A 519 16.89 -15.89 -20.17
C LEU A 519 17.41 -17.27 -20.56
N ILE A 520 16.70 -18.31 -20.12
CA ILE A 520 16.98 -19.69 -20.49
C ILE A 520 16.17 -19.99 -21.75
N PHE A 521 16.87 -20.14 -22.88
CA PHE A 521 16.26 -20.44 -24.17
C PHE A 521 16.70 -21.79 -24.71
N GLN A 522 15.90 -22.32 -25.63
CA GLN A 522 16.28 -23.50 -26.41
C GLN A 522 17.49 -23.19 -27.31
N SER A 523 18.22 -24.22 -27.72
CA SER A 523 19.49 -24.07 -28.47
C SER A 523 19.32 -23.27 -29.77
N GLU A 524 18.23 -23.47 -30.51
CA GLU A 524 17.96 -22.70 -31.74
C GLU A 524 17.65 -21.23 -31.46
N ASP A 525 16.92 -20.95 -30.39
CA ASP A 525 16.53 -19.62 -29.98
C ASP A 525 17.70 -18.82 -29.41
N LYS A 526 18.65 -19.48 -28.73
CA LYS A 526 19.93 -18.89 -28.31
C LYS A 526 20.70 -18.30 -29.49
N ILE A 527 20.72 -19.00 -30.63
CA ILE A 527 21.39 -18.52 -31.84
C ILE A 527 20.65 -17.28 -32.38
N LYS A 528 19.33 -17.38 -32.58
CA LYS A 528 18.50 -16.28 -33.10
C LYS A 528 18.63 -15.01 -32.26
N ILE A 529 18.50 -15.10 -30.93
CA ILE A 529 18.59 -13.94 -30.05
C ILE A 529 20.01 -13.36 -30.01
N THR A 530 21.05 -14.20 -30.03
CA THR A 530 22.44 -13.73 -30.05
C THR A 530 22.73 -12.93 -31.32
N GLU A 531 22.32 -13.43 -32.49
CA GLU A 531 22.50 -12.74 -33.76
C GLU A 531 21.74 -11.41 -33.79
N ALA A 532 20.47 -11.40 -33.37
CA ALA A 532 19.66 -10.19 -33.29
C ALA A 532 20.27 -9.11 -32.38
N ILE A 533 20.85 -9.51 -31.23
CA ILE A 533 21.53 -8.57 -30.34
C ILE A 533 22.81 -8.01 -30.98
N LEU A 534 23.59 -8.83 -31.68
CA LEU A 534 24.82 -8.36 -32.33
C LEU A 534 24.54 -7.38 -33.48
N GLU A 535 23.41 -7.52 -34.17
CA GLU A 535 22.96 -6.57 -35.19
C GLU A 535 22.62 -5.19 -34.60
N MET A 536 22.30 -5.11 -33.31
CA MET A 536 22.01 -3.84 -32.63
C MET A 536 23.24 -2.95 -32.43
N LYS A 537 24.48 -3.45 -32.60
CA LYS A 537 25.72 -2.69 -32.37
C LYS A 537 25.72 -1.33 -33.06
N GLN A 538 25.33 -1.27 -34.34
CA GLN A 538 25.30 -0.02 -35.11
C GLN A 538 24.26 0.96 -34.58
N ARG A 539 23.08 0.46 -34.20
CA ARG A 539 22.01 1.27 -33.61
C ARG A 539 22.43 1.86 -32.27
N LEU A 540 23.07 1.07 -31.39
CA LEU A 540 23.55 1.57 -30.10
C LEU A 540 24.53 2.74 -30.26
N VAL A 541 25.45 2.65 -31.22
CA VAL A 541 26.39 3.74 -31.52
C VAL A 541 25.67 4.98 -32.03
N GLN A 542 24.69 4.81 -32.93
CA GLN A 542 23.88 5.92 -33.46
C GLN A 542 23.03 6.59 -32.37
N ASP A 543 22.38 5.81 -31.51
CA ASP A 543 21.50 6.31 -30.44
C ASP A 543 22.31 7.09 -29.40
N VAL A 544 23.50 6.62 -29.03
CA VAL A 544 24.41 7.35 -28.14
C VAL A 544 24.89 8.67 -28.77
N GLN A 545 25.20 8.68 -30.07
CA GLN A 545 25.67 9.86 -30.79
C GLN A 545 24.57 10.91 -30.98
N ALA A 546 23.31 10.49 -31.11
CA ALA A 546 22.18 11.38 -31.31
C ALA A 546 21.80 12.17 -30.03
N ASP A 547 21.85 11.52 -28.86
CA ASP A 547 21.42 12.11 -27.58
C ASP A 547 22.58 12.48 -26.62
N GLY A 548 23.84 12.26 -27.03
CA GLY A 548 25.02 12.76 -26.31
C GLY A 548 25.26 12.11 -24.94
N SER A 549 24.97 10.80 -24.80
CA SER A 549 24.95 9.95 -23.58
C SER A 549 23.56 9.77 -22.91
N SER A 550 22.59 9.20 -23.63
CA SER A 550 21.30 8.84 -23.02
C SER A 550 21.45 7.62 -22.08
N SER A 551 21.06 7.80 -20.81
CA SER A 551 20.98 6.72 -19.81
C SER A 551 20.20 5.51 -20.30
N ASP A 552 19.18 5.73 -21.13
CA ASP A 552 18.35 4.70 -21.76
C ASP A 552 19.15 3.73 -22.65
N THR A 553 20.10 4.22 -23.45
CA THR A 553 20.90 3.35 -24.32
C THR A 553 21.92 2.54 -23.53
N ILE A 554 22.47 3.12 -22.47
CA ILE A 554 23.38 2.40 -21.57
C ILE A 554 22.62 1.30 -20.82
N TYR A 555 21.41 1.59 -20.33
CA TYR A 555 20.53 0.61 -19.72
C TYR A 555 20.09 -0.47 -20.72
N LEU A 556 19.78 -0.12 -21.96
CA LEU A 556 19.53 -1.12 -23.01
C LEU A 556 20.76 -2.02 -23.19
N THR A 557 21.95 -1.44 -23.29
CA THR A 557 23.21 -2.17 -23.49
C THR A 557 23.48 -3.14 -22.34
N SER A 558 23.16 -2.78 -21.10
CA SER A 558 23.29 -3.69 -19.97
C SER A 558 22.31 -4.88 -20.09
N LEU A 559 21.04 -4.64 -20.43
CA LEU A 559 20.04 -5.72 -20.67
C LEU A 559 20.44 -6.68 -21.79
N LEU A 560 21.05 -6.16 -22.86
CA LEU A 560 21.58 -6.96 -23.96
C LEU A 560 22.78 -7.79 -23.50
N THR A 561 23.71 -7.20 -22.76
CA THR A 561 24.88 -7.87 -22.19
C THR A 561 24.47 -9.01 -21.26
N GLU A 562 23.47 -8.78 -20.39
CA GLU A 562 22.91 -9.84 -19.55
C GLU A 562 22.39 -11.01 -20.40
N THR A 563 21.63 -10.73 -21.45
CA THR A 563 21.05 -11.77 -22.31
C THR A 563 22.14 -12.56 -23.03
N LEU A 564 23.20 -11.90 -23.50
CA LEU A 564 24.33 -12.55 -24.14
C LEU A 564 25.09 -13.47 -23.17
N LEU A 565 25.27 -13.09 -21.91
CA LEU A 565 25.97 -13.94 -20.91
C LEU A 565 25.30 -15.32 -20.74
N PHE A 566 23.98 -15.42 -20.89
CA PHE A 566 23.25 -16.70 -20.80
C PHE A 566 23.26 -17.52 -22.11
N CYS A 567 23.42 -16.87 -23.26
CA CYS A 567 23.04 -17.46 -24.56
C CYS A 567 24.18 -17.53 -25.58
N ALA A 568 25.09 -16.56 -25.55
CA ALA A 568 26.07 -16.38 -26.60
C ALA A 568 27.27 -17.31 -26.41
N PRO A 569 27.83 -17.87 -27.50
CA PRO A 569 29.08 -18.61 -27.44
C PRO A 569 30.26 -17.64 -27.19
N GLU A 570 31.37 -18.18 -26.68
CA GLU A 570 32.56 -17.41 -26.26
C GLU A 570 33.11 -16.47 -27.34
N GLU A 571 33.10 -16.89 -28.61
CA GLU A 571 33.54 -16.06 -29.74
C GLU A 571 32.70 -14.79 -29.87
N LYS A 572 31.38 -14.90 -29.73
CA LYS A 572 30.44 -13.77 -29.84
C LYS A 572 30.50 -12.87 -28.61
N LEU A 573 30.70 -13.43 -27.42
CA LEU A 573 30.97 -12.64 -26.21
C LEU A 573 32.28 -11.86 -26.33
N THR A 574 33.33 -12.48 -26.88
CA THR A 574 34.61 -11.81 -27.14
C THR A 574 34.44 -10.62 -28.08
N ASP A 575 33.69 -10.79 -29.16
CA ASP A 575 33.35 -9.72 -30.10
C ASP A 575 32.49 -8.62 -29.44
N TRP A 576 31.57 -8.99 -28.55
CA TRP A 576 30.76 -8.04 -27.78
C TRP A 576 31.59 -7.18 -26.82
N PHE A 577 32.45 -7.78 -25.99
CA PHE A 577 33.26 -7.03 -25.02
C PHE A 577 34.33 -6.18 -25.69
N ASN A 578 34.95 -6.64 -26.79
CA ASN A 578 35.85 -5.77 -27.56
C ASN A 578 35.10 -4.60 -28.21
N PHE A 579 33.86 -4.82 -28.67
CA PHE A 579 33.00 -3.73 -29.13
C PHE A 579 32.75 -2.71 -28.01
N LEU A 580 32.31 -3.13 -26.82
CA LEU A 580 32.08 -2.22 -25.69
C LEU A 580 33.35 -1.47 -25.28
N ALA A 581 34.50 -2.16 -25.19
CA ALA A 581 35.79 -1.53 -24.87
C ALA A 581 36.16 -0.41 -25.87
N SER A 582 35.83 -0.58 -27.15
CA SER A 582 36.13 0.36 -28.22
C SER A 582 35.17 1.56 -28.29
N HIS A 583 34.04 1.53 -27.55
CA HIS A 583 33.00 2.55 -27.59
C HIS A 583 32.77 3.14 -26.19
N GLU A 584 33.51 4.21 -25.88
CA GLU A 584 33.59 4.84 -24.56
C GLU A 584 32.24 5.03 -23.83
N PRO A 585 31.19 5.61 -24.43
CA PRO A 585 29.93 5.85 -23.70
C PRO A 585 29.19 4.57 -23.30
N LEU A 586 29.49 3.45 -23.95
CA LEU A 586 28.86 2.15 -23.67
C LEU A 586 29.61 1.35 -22.61
N ARG A 587 30.88 1.68 -22.31
CA ARG A 587 31.71 0.89 -21.38
C ARG A 587 31.09 0.77 -19.99
N VAL A 588 30.49 1.85 -19.47
CA VAL A 588 29.86 1.88 -18.14
C VAL A 588 28.65 0.93 -18.03
N SER A 589 28.13 0.41 -19.14
CA SER A 589 27.02 -0.55 -19.13
C SER A 589 27.33 -1.81 -18.30
N ILE A 590 28.59 -2.25 -18.22
CA ILE A 590 28.99 -3.43 -17.42
C ILE A 590 28.94 -3.19 -15.91
N CYS A 591 28.83 -1.93 -15.50
CA CYS A 591 28.74 -1.52 -14.10
C CYS A 591 27.28 -1.33 -13.64
N TYR A 592 26.29 -1.62 -14.48
CA TYR A 592 24.90 -1.65 -14.03
C TYR A 592 24.72 -2.79 -13.03
N ASP A 593 24.44 -2.43 -11.79
CA ASP A 593 23.76 -3.16 -10.72
C ASP A 593 23.75 -4.71 -10.76
N THR A 594 23.09 -5.34 -11.74
CA THR A 594 22.99 -6.79 -11.88
C THR A 594 24.23 -7.44 -12.48
N LEU A 595 24.92 -6.76 -13.40
CA LEU A 595 26.00 -7.33 -14.21
C LEU A 595 27.24 -7.76 -13.43
N PRO A 596 27.75 -7.03 -12.40
CA PRO A 596 28.90 -7.49 -11.63
C PRO A 596 28.76 -8.90 -11.09
N CYS A 597 27.57 -9.27 -10.58
CA CYS A 597 27.32 -10.62 -10.09
C CYS A 597 27.15 -11.62 -11.25
N LEU A 598 26.49 -11.24 -12.34
CA LEU A 598 26.38 -12.11 -13.52
C LEU A 598 27.73 -12.38 -14.17
N LEU A 599 28.64 -11.41 -14.19
CA LEU A 599 30.00 -11.57 -14.69
C LEU A 599 30.79 -12.55 -13.82
N ARG A 600 30.61 -12.51 -12.50
CA ARG A 600 31.25 -13.46 -11.59
C ARG A 600 30.88 -14.91 -11.89
N GLU A 601 29.60 -15.17 -12.15
CA GLU A 601 29.12 -16.54 -12.40
C GLU A 601 29.27 -16.97 -13.87
N LEU A 602 29.08 -16.06 -14.83
CA LEU A 602 28.90 -16.42 -16.25
C LEU A 602 30.03 -15.99 -17.17
N LEU A 603 31.00 -15.19 -16.72
CA LEU A 603 32.05 -14.71 -17.61
C LEU A 603 33.01 -15.86 -17.96
N PRO A 604 33.17 -16.23 -19.25
CA PRO A 604 34.05 -17.33 -19.61
C PRO A 604 35.53 -17.03 -19.30
N GLU A 605 36.29 -18.05 -18.90
CA GLU A 605 37.72 -17.93 -18.55
C GLU A 605 38.55 -17.27 -19.66
N ILE A 606 38.19 -17.50 -20.94
CA ILE A 606 38.86 -16.87 -22.08
C ILE A 606 38.72 -15.34 -22.07
N ILE A 607 37.59 -14.80 -21.61
CA ILE A 607 37.36 -13.35 -21.48
C ILE A 607 38.12 -12.79 -20.28
N VAL A 608 38.18 -13.54 -19.17
CA VAL A 608 38.97 -13.17 -17.98
C VAL A 608 40.45 -13.04 -18.35
N LYS A 609 40.99 -14.04 -19.07
CA LYS A 609 42.37 -14.02 -19.59
C LYS A 609 42.59 -12.88 -20.58
N LEU A 610 41.61 -12.60 -21.44
CA LEU A 610 41.67 -11.45 -22.35
C LEU A 610 41.74 -10.14 -21.56
N ALA A 611 40.92 -9.97 -20.52
CA ALA A 611 40.94 -8.79 -19.66
C ALA A 611 42.30 -8.62 -18.99
N GLN A 612 42.87 -9.68 -18.42
CA GLN A 612 44.22 -9.65 -17.85
C GLN A 612 45.28 -9.23 -18.88
N GLN A 613 45.30 -9.83 -20.07
CA GLN A 613 46.24 -9.47 -21.15
C GLN A 613 46.11 -8.01 -21.58
N LYS A 614 44.88 -7.49 -21.63
CA LYS A 614 44.62 -6.08 -21.95
C LYS A 614 45.17 -5.16 -20.85
N LEU A 615 44.98 -5.51 -19.58
CA LEU A 615 45.52 -4.77 -18.44
C LEU A 615 47.06 -4.77 -18.43
N GLU A 616 47.70 -5.94 -18.60
CA GLU A 616 49.16 -6.04 -18.65
C GLU A 616 49.74 -5.17 -19.77
N LYS A 617 49.09 -5.11 -20.94
CA LYS A 617 49.49 -4.26 -22.06
C LYS A 617 49.32 -2.77 -21.75
N LEU A 618 48.20 -2.39 -21.12
CA LEU A 618 47.94 -1.01 -20.72
C LEU A 618 48.94 -0.53 -19.66
N TRP A 619 49.26 -1.39 -18.69
CA TRP A 619 50.18 -1.07 -17.58
C TRP A 619 51.66 -1.11 -17.99
N SER A 620 52.01 -1.90 -19.02
CA SER A 620 53.39 -1.95 -19.55
C SER A 620 53.73 -0.83 -20.53
N SER A 621 52.74 -0.01 -20.95
CA SER A 621 52.96 1.07 -21.91
C SER A 621 53.57 2.31 -21.22
N PRO A 622 54.71 2.86 -21.69
CA PRO A 622 55.38 3.97 -21.04
C PRO A 622 54.51 5.24 -21.00
N SER A 623 54.45 5.83 -19.82
CA SER A 623 53.58 6.92 -19.39
C SER A 623 53.98 8.30 -19.95
N ASP A 624 53.82 8.54 -21.24
CA ASP A 624 53.97 9.89 -21.83
C ASP A 624 52.63 10.67 -21.94
N ASN A 625 51.50 10.04 -21.63
CA ASN A 625 50.16 10.66 -21.69
C ASN A 625 49.36 10.48 -20.39
N GLN A 626 50.01 10.48 -19.22
CA GLN A 626 49.31 10.85 -17.99
C GLN A 626 49.17 12.37 -17.99
N THR A 627 48.38 12.90 -18.93
CA THR A 627 47.87 14.26 -18.85
C THR A 627 47.21 14.37 -17.50
N GLU A 628 47.57 15.41 -16.74
CA GLU A 628 46.84 15.87 -15.59
C GLU A 628 45.35 15.83 -15.92
N ALA A 629 44.67 14.77 -15.48
CA ALA A 629 43.23 14.76 -15.39
C ALA A 629 42.92 15.75 -14.27
N ASN A 630 42.85 17.03 -14.64
CA ASN A 630 42.01 17.99 -13.94
C ASN A 630 40.74 17.23 -13.58
N GLY A 631 40.41 17.18 -12.28
CA GLY A 631 39.45 16.26 -11.66
C GLY A 631 37.99 16.43 -12.08
N GLU A 632 37.71 16.57 -13.37
CA GLU A 632 36.39 16.83 -13.95
C GLU A 632 36.08 15.98 -15.20
N SER A 633 37.01 15.17 -15.74
CA SER A 633 36.66 14.15 -16.74
C SER A 633 35.93 12.99 -16.05
N LYS A 634 34.61 12.96 -16.20
CA LYS A 634 33.65 11.99 -15.61
C LYS A 634 33.55 10.65 -16.38
N GLU A 635 34.44 10.38 -17.32
CA GLU A 635 34.22 9.33 -18.34
C GLU A 635 34.89 8.01 -17.96
N PHE A 636 34.22 6.89 -18.23
CA PHE A 636 34.63 5.54 -17.84
C PHE A 636 35.67 4.99 -18.83
N SER A 637 36.91 4.85 -18.37
CA SER A 637 38.07 4.56 -19.22
C SER A 637 38.13 3.10 -19.73
N GLU A 638 38.95 2.84 -20.76
CA GLU A 638 39.18 1.46 -21.22
C GLU A 638 39.91 0.62 -20.15
N GLU A 639 40.80 1.23 -19.38
CA GLU A 639 41.47 0.55 -18.25
C GLU A 639 40.46 0.14 -17.17
N GLU A 640 39.55 1.04 -16.76
CA GLU A 640 38.46 0.71 -15.83
C GLU A 640 37.55 -0.41 -16.34
N PHE A 641 37.26 -0.42 -17.63
CA PHE A 641 36.45 -1.45 -18.26
C PHE A 641 37.09 -2.84 -18.14
N TRP A 642 38.36 -2.99 -18.54
CA TRP A 642 39.06 -4.27 -18.42
C TRP A 642 39.33 -4.64 -16.96
N CYS A 643 39.60 -3.66 -16.08
CA CYS A 643 39.71 -3.89 -14.64
C CYS A 643 38.41 -4.45 -14.08
N SER A 644 37.25 -3.94 -14.52
CA SER A 644 35.94 -4.37 -14.02
C SER A 644 35.65 -5.80 -14.45
N LEU A 645 35.88 -6.15 -15.72
CA LEU A 645 35.70 -7.52 -16.21
C LEU A 645 36.61 -8.52 -15.49
N TYR A 646 37.88 -8.15 -15.28
CA TYR A 646 38.81 -9.01 -14.54
C TYR A 646 38.40 -9.13 -13.07
N ALA A 647 38.11 -8.02 -12.40
CA ALA A 647 37.76 -8.01 -10.97
C ALA A 647 36.46 -8.74 -10.65
N TYR A 648 35.48 -8.67 -11.54
CA TYR A 648 34.21 -9.38 -11.34
C TYR A 648 34.28 -10.84 -11.78
N GLY A 649 35.00 -11.18 -12.86
CA GLY A 649 35.02 -12.54 -13.40
C GLY A 649 36.17 -13.45 -12.98
N ALA A 650 37.24 -12.92 -12.38
CA ALA A 650 38.36 -13.75 -11.93
C ALA A 650 37.98 -14.59 -10.69
N PRO A 651 38.43 -15.85 -10.60
CA PRO A 651 38.19 -16.68 -9.41
C PRO A 651 38.91 -16.09 -8.19
N VAL A 652 38.28 -16.15 -7.03
CA VAL A 652 38.88 -15.73 -5.76
C VAL A 652 39.83 -16.82 -5.27
N ASP A 653 41.03 -16.84 -5.84
CA ASP A 653 42.12 -17.76 -5.48
C ASP A 653 43.42 -16.99 -5.17
N GLU A 654 44.41 -17.72 -4.65
CA GLU A 654 45.70 -17.15 -4.24
C GLU A 654 46.43 -16.46 -5.41
N ASN A 655 46.27 -16.92 -6.66
CA ASN A 655 46.93 -16.31 -7.81
C ASN A 655 46.30 -14.96 -8.15
N THR A 656 44.97 -14.88 -8.17
CA THR A 656 44.22 -13.64 -8.40
C THR A 656 44.52 -12.62 -7.31
N ILE A 657 44.54 -13.03 -6.05
CA ILE A 657 44.84 -12.16 -4.91
C ILE A 657 46.28 -11.64 -5.02
N ASN A 658 47.26 -12.52 -5.30
CA ASN A 658 48.64 -12.11 -5.48
C ASN A 658 48.80 -11.14 -6.66
N TYR A 659 48.12 -11.37 -7.78
CA TYR A 659 48.13 -10.44 -8.91
C TYR A 659 47.60 -9.05 -8.51
N ALA A 660 46.49 -9.00 -7.78
CA ALA A 660 45.93 -7.75 -7.28
C ALA A 660 46.88 -7.03 -6.30
N LEU A 661 47.53 -7.76 -5.39
CA LEU A 661 48.54 -7.21 -4.47
C LEU A 661 49.75 -6.66 -5.21
N GLU A 662 50.30 -7.39 -6.18
CA GLU A 662 51.43 -6.92 -7.00
C GLU A 662 51.04 -5.66 -7.81
N ALA A 663 49.82 -5.62 -8.37
CA ALA A 663 49.31 -4.43 -9.02
C ALA A 663 49.27 -3.24 -8.04
N LEU A 664 48.74 -3.42 -6.82
CA LEU A 664 48.68 -2.37 -5.80
C LEU A 664 50.07 -1.87 -5.36
N LYS A 665 51.10 -2.72 -5.38
CA LYS A 665 52.50 -2.31 -5.07
C LYS A 665 53.09 -1.35 -6.10
N THR A 666 52.57 -1.35 -7.33
CA THR A 666 53.09 -0.51 -8.42
C THR A 666 52.21 0.70 -8.73
N ARG A 667 51.02 0.79 -8.14
CA ARG A 667 50.03 1.84 -8.44
C ARG A 667 50.00 2.91 -7.36
N GLU A 668 49.74 4.14 -7.78
CA GLU A 668 49.43 5.23 -6.86
C GLU A 668 47.99 5.09 -6.31
N PRO A 669 47.74 5.46 -5.05
CA PRO A 669 46.40 5.46 -4.48
C PRO A 669 45.43 6.35 -5.27
N ASP A 670 44.15 5.97 -5.30
CA ASP A 670 43.08 6.67 -6.04
C ASP A 670 43.27 6.77 -7.58
N SER A 671 44.26 6.08 -8.16
CA SER A 671 44.39 5.97 -9.63
C SER A 671 43.32 5.04 -10.22
N THR A 672 42.99 5.26 -11.50
CA THR A 672 42.06 4.44 -12.32
C THR A 672 42.18 2.95 -12.03
N GLY A 673 41.09 2.21 -11.83
CA GLY A 673 41.15 0.75 -11.56
C GLY A 673 41.70 0.31 -10.19
N THR A 674 42.29 1.19 -9.38
CA THR A 674 42.82 0.84 -8.04
C THR A 674 41.73 0.35 -7.10
N PHE A 675 40.53 0.94 -7.15
CA PHE A 675 39.37 0.49 -6.37
C PHE A 675 39.05 -0.99 -6.61
N LEU A 676 39.13 -1.46 -7.85
CA LEU A 676 38.82 -2.84 -8.23
C LEU A 676 39.93 -3.80 -7.83
N MET A 677 41.20 -3.37 -7.89
CA MET A 677 42.32 -4.17 -7.37
C MET A 677 42.27 -4.28 -5.85
N LEU A 678 41.86 -3.22 -5.15
CA LEU A 678 41.62 -3.27 -3.70
C LEU A 678 40.49 -4.25 -3.36
N LEU A 679 39.38 -4.22 -4.10
CA LEU A 679 38.26 -5.15 -3.94
C LEU A 679 38.72 -6.62 -4.09
N LEU A 680 39.50 -6.92 -5.14
CA LEU A 680 40.07 -8.26 -5.36
C LEU A 680 41.01 -8.67 -4.22
N ALA A 681 41.93 -7.79 -3.82
CA ALA A 681 42.88 -8.11 -2.75
C ALA A 681 42.17 -8.36 -1.42
N LEU A 682 41.12 -7.60 -1.10
CA LEU A 682 40.29 -7.77 0.10
C LEU A 682 39.48 -9.06 0.11
N SER A 683 39.29 -9.72 -1.05
CA SER A 683 38.66 -11.04 -1.12
C SER A 683 39.54 -12.14 -0.50
N GLY A 684 40.85 -11.87 -0.32
CA GLY A 684 41.79 -12.63 0.51
C GLY A 684 42.20 -11.86 1.77
N PRO A 685 41.31 -11.68 2.76
CA PRO A 685 41.47 -10.66 3.79
C PRO A 685 42.70 -10.85 4.66
N ASN A 686 42.96 -12.06 5.12
CA ASN A 686 44.14 -12.36 5.95
C ASN A 686 45.45 -12.09 5.19
N GLN A 687 45.52 -12.44 3.90
CA GLN A 687 46.71 -12.20 3.07
C GLN A 687 46.92 -10.70 2.80
N PHE A 688 45.85 -9.98 2.46
CA PHE A 688 45.91 -8.53 2.27
C PHE A 688 46.35 -7.81 3.55
N LEU A 689 45.77 -8.16 4.69
CA LEU A 689 46.10 -7.54 5.97
C LEU A 689 47.53 -7.85 6.41
N ALA A 690 48.00 -9.09 6.24
CA ALA A 690 49.40 -9.43 6.47
C ALA A 690 50.35 -8.59 5.60
N GLU A 691 50.04 -8.44 4.30
CA GLU A 691 50.84 -7.60 3.39
C GLU A 691 50.81 -6.12 3.80
N THR A 692 49.70 -5.60 4.35
CA THR A 692 49.65 -4.20 4.82
C THR A 692 50.58 -3.95 6.03
N LEU A 693 50.84 -4.97 6.84
CA LEU A 693 51.78 -4.89 7.96
C LEU A 693 53.23 -4.84 7.46
N THR A 694 53.57 -5.51 6.37
CA THR A 694 54.95 -5.62 5.86
C THR A 694 55.29 -4.63 4.75
N ASN A 695 54.31 -4.16 3.99
CA ASN A 695 54.52 -3.40 2.76
C ASN A 695 53.86 -2.01 2.81
N GLU A 696 54.69 -0.97 2.90
CA GLU A 696 54.23 0.42 2.96
C GLU A 696 53.41 0.84 1.73
N LYS A 697 53.74 0.32 0.53
CA LYS A 697 53.04 0.71 -0.70
C LYS A 697 51.60 0.22 -0.72
N VAL A 698 51.37 -1.02 -0.29
CA VAL A 698 50.02 -1.58 -0.15
C VAL A 698 49.25 -0.83 0.94
N ARG A 699 49.93 -0.53 2.06
CA ARG A 699 49.35 0.20 3.19
C ARG A 699 48.82 1.59 2.84
N ARG A 700 49.52 2.33 1.97
CA ARG A 700 49.12 3.68 1.54
C ARG A 700 47.73 3.72 0.92
N HIS A 701 47.28 2.63 0.30
CA HIS A 701 45.94 2.54 -0.28
C HIS A 701 44.83 2.62 0.77
N LEU A 702 45.05 2.19 2.01
CA LEU A 702 44.06 2.31 3.10
C LEU A 702 43.81 3.76 3.52
N PHE A 703 44.75 4.68 3.27
CA PHE A 703 44.60 6.11 3.56
C PHE A 703 43.87 6.89 2.47
N SER A 704 43.68 6.28 1.30
CA SER A 704 43.08 6.87 0.10
C SER A 704 41.56 7.05 0.20
N ARG A 705 40.96 7.80 -0.74
CA ARG A 705 39.50 7.94 -0.81
C ARG A 705 38.83 6.59 -1.05
N HIS A 706 39.42 5.74 -1.89
CA HIS A 706 38.92 4.39 -2.15
C HIS A 706 39.08 3.46 -0.95
N GLY A 707 40.23 3.48 -0.29
CA GLY A 707 40.50 2.64 0.90
C GLY A 707 39.51 2.85 2.03
N LYS A 708 39.14 4.12 2.30
CA LYS A 708 38.18 4.49 3.36
C LYS A 708 36.75 4.03 3.13
N ARG A 709 36.41 3.55 1.92
CA ARG A 709 35.07 3.02 1.58
C ARG A 709 34.92 1.52 1.87
N PHE A 710 35.99 0.83 2.22
CA PHE A 710 35.95 -0.61 2.47
C PHE A 710 35.81 -0.89 3.96
N ARG A 711 34.93 -1.84 4.29
CA ARG A 711 34.88 -2.46 5.62
C ARG A 711 36.01 -3.48 5.70
N ILE A 712 36.93 -3.28 6.64
CA ILE A 712 38.07 -4.17 6.81
C ILE A 712 37.69 -5.33 7.75
N PRO A 713 37.81 -6.59 7.30
CA PRO A 713 37.52 -7.76 8.12
C PRO A 713 38.55 -7.98 9.24
N ILE A 714 38.22 -8.80 10.23
CA ILE A 714 39.11 -9.13 11.35
C ILE A 714 40.32 -9.91 10.83
N TYR A 715 41.51 -9.56 11.33
CA TYR A 715 42.74 -10.28 11.05
C TYR A 715 42.89 -11.47 12.00
N GLU A 716 43.06 -12.67 11.43
CA GLU A 716 43.19 -13.92 12.20
C GLU A 716 44.64 -14.40 12.34
N GLY A 717 45.63 -13.62 11.89
CA GLY A 717 47.04 -13.98 12.01
C GLY A 717 47.62 -13.74 13.40
N GLY A 718 48.67 -14.49 13.77
CA GLY A 718 49.22 -14.52 15.14
C GLY A 718 50.24 -13.43 15.50
N ASP A 719 50.94 -12.84 14.53
CA ASP A 719 51.97 -11.81 14.79
C ASP A 719 51.39 -10.40 14.61
N ILE A 720 50.90 -9.81 15.70
CA ILE A 720 50.27 -8.48 15.70
C ILE A 720 51.23 -7.46 16.37
N PRO A 721 51.61 -6.38 15.68
CA PRO A 721 52.38 -5.29 16.29
C PRO A 721 51.64 -4.63 17.46
N SER A 722 52.35 -3.91 18.32
CA SER A 722 51.71 -3.16 19.42
C SER A 722 50.72 -2.11 18.91
N TYR A 723 49.72 -1.76 19.73
CA TYR A 723 48.74 -0.72 19.40
C TYR A 723 49.36 0.58 18.88
N ASP A 724 50.37 1.11 19.55
CA ASP A 724 51.05 2.35 19.14
C ASP A 724 51.72 2.21 17.75
N THR A 725 52.22 1.02 17.44
CA THR A 725 52.81 0.72 16.14
C THR A 725 51.72 0.68 15.06
N LEU A 726 50.60 -0.02 15.32
CA LEU A 726 49.45 -0.08 14.40
C LEU A 726 48.87 1.30 14.12
N MET A 727 48.66 2.13 15.14
CA MET A 727 48.16 3.51 14.97
C MET A 727 49.12 4.42 14.19
N SER A 728 50.43 4.14 14.24
CA SER A 728 51.42 4.85 13.41
C SER A 728 51.40 4.41 11.95
N TRP A 729 50.87 3.22 11.66
CA TRP A 729 50.92 2.58 10.36
C TRP A 729 49.60 2.67 9.60
N LEU A 730 48.47 2.54 10.29
CA LEU A 730 47.15 2.33 9.68
C LEU A 730 46.17 3.44 10.07
N PRO A 731 45.11 3.67 9.26
CA PRO A 731 44.01 4.53 9.66
C PRO A 731 43.33 3.98 10.93
N SER A 732 42.94 4.88 11.84
CA SER A 732 42.32 4.52 13.14
C SER A 732 41.12 3.59 12.99
N GLU A 733 40.29 3.78 11.97
CA GLU A 733 39.10 2.99 11.66
C GLU A 733 39.41 1.52 11.30
N VAL A 734 40.63 1.24 10.84
CA VAL A 734 41.08 -0.11 10.44
C VAL A 734 41.72 -0.86 11.61
N VAL A 735 42.42 -0.14 12.49
CA VAL A 735 43.26 -0.73 13.56
C VAL A 735 42.51 -1.73 14.43
N GLY A 736 41.24 -1.48 14.77
CA GLY A 736 40.44 -2.39 15.60
C GLY A 736 40.30 -3.81 15.02
N SER A 737 40.41 -3.96 13.69
CA SER A 737 40.37 -5.27 13.01
C SER A 737 41.54 -6.19 13.40
N PHE A 738 42.61 -5.63 13.98
CA PHE A 738 43.76 -6.39 14.49
C PHE A 738 43.70 -6.61 16.01
N LEU A 739 42.70 -6.08 16.72
CA LEU A 739 42.67 -6.03 18.20
C LEU A 739 41.52 -6.85 18.80
N CYS A 740 40.83 -7.66 18.01
CA CYS A 740 39.65 -8.40 18.47
C CYS A 740 39.99 -9.66 19.31
N LEU A 741 41.27 -10.02 19.45
CA LEU A 741 41.70 -11.16 20.27
C LEU A 741 41.51 -10.88 21.78
N PRO A 742 41.12 -11.88 22.60
CA PRO A 742 40.82 -11.67 24.03
C PRO A 742 41.96 -11.08 24.87
N ASP A 743 43.22 -11.33 24.50
CA ASP A 743 44.42 -10.82 25.16
C ASP A 743 44.73 -9.35 24.82
N GLN A 744 44.05 -8.78 23.82
CA GLN A 744 44.20 -7.40 23.36
C GLN A 744 43.13 -6.45 23.92
N ARG A 745 42.36 -6.87 24.94
CA ARG A 745 41.22 -6.11 25.49
C ARG A 745 41.56 -4.66 25.87
N ASP A 746 42.71 -4.43 26.52
CA ASP A 746 43.12 -3.09 26.96
C ASP A 746 43.42 -2.19 25.75
N ASP A 747 44.08 -2.74 24.73
CA ASP A 747 44.39 -2.04 23.48
C ASP A 747 43.13 -1.78 22.65
N LEU A 748 42.18 -2.72 22.60
CA LEU A 748 40.87 -2.52 21.97
C LEU A 748 40.05 -1.43 22.68
N THR A 749 40.16 -1.33 24.01
CA THR A 749 39.53 -0.25 24.79
C THR A 749 40.12 1.11 24.42
N ARG A 750 41.46 1.18 24.35
CA ARG A 750 42.19 2.38 23.95
C ARG A 750 41.81 2.81 22.53
N TRP A 751 41.75 1.87 21.60
CA TRP A 751 41.28 2.07 20.24
C TRP A 751 39.87 2.68 20.19
N GLY A 752 38.90 2.09 20.91
CA GLY A 752 37.52 2.57 20.91
C GLY A 752 37.40 4.02 21.40
N ARG A 753 38.17 4.39 22.44
CA ARG A 753 38.25 5.77 22.94
C ARG A 753 38.83 6.72 21.89
N ASP A 754 39.92 6.33 21.23
CA ASP A 754 40.58 7.14 20.20
C ASP A 754 39.68 7.30 18.96
N LEU A 755 38.95 6.25 18.57
CA LEU A 755 37.96 6.29 17.48
C LEU A 755 36.83 7.28 17.82
N MET A 756 36.26 7.21 19.02
CA MET A 756 35.21 8.13 19.46
C MET A 756 35.71 9.57 19.52
N ALA A 757 36.92 9.80 20.06
CA ALA A 757 37.57 11.12 20.07
C ALA A 757 37.73 11.72 18.67
N LYS A 758 38.15 10.90 17.69
CA LYS A 758 38.20 11.30 16.28
C LYS A 758 36.81 11.72 15.77
N THR A 759 35.79 10.94 16.06
CA THR A 759 34.41 11.24 15.64
C THR A 759 33.89 12.54 16.28
N PHE A 760 34.18 12.78 17.56
CA PHE A 760 33.87 14.05 18.22
C PHE A 760 34.58 15.23 17.57
N SER A 761 35.85 15.08 17.21
CA SER A 761 36.60 16.12 16.48
C SER A 761 35.97 16.42 15.12
N ILE A 762 35.47 15.41 14.41
CA ILE A 762 34.75 15.58 13.14
C ILE A 762 33.49 16.44 13.35
N LEU A 763 32.69 16.14 14.39
CA LEU A 763 31.47 16.87 14.72
C LEU A 763 31.74 18.32 15.17
N GLN A 764 32.83 18.56 15.89
CA GLN A 764 33.18 19.87 16.44
C GLN A 764 33.96 20.78 15.47
N GLY A 765 34.61 20.21 14.44
CA GLY A 765 35.69 20.85 13.69
C GLY A 765 35.41 21.22 12.24
N ALA A 766 34.22 21.66 11.83
CA ALA A 766 34.05 22.21 10.48
C ALA A 766 32.95 23.28 10.34
N GLU A 767 33.39 24.46 9.92
CA GLU A 767 32.56 25.56 9.45
C GLU A 767 31.90 25.18 8.11
N GLY A 768 30.58 24.95 8.12
CA GLY A 768 29.65 25.26 7.02
C GLY A 768 29.78 24.62 5.63
N ASP A 769 30.85 23.89 5.28
CA ASP A 769 31.02 23.38 3.91
C ASP A 769 30.64 21.89 3.78
N SER A 770 29.51 21.64 3.12
CA SER A 770 29.01 20.29 2.80
C SER A 770 29.99 19.43 1.99
N ASN A 771 30.89 20.02 1.19
CA ASN A 771 31.91 19.26 0.45
C ASN A 771 33.03 18.71 1.35
N SER A 772 33.19 19.23 2.56
CA SER A 772 34.14 18.71 3.56
C SER A 772 33.67 17.39 4.20
N VAL A 773 32.37 17.08 4.07
CA VAL A 773 31.69 15.96 4.74
C VAL A 773 32.00 14.63 4.06
N GLU A 774 31.98 14.56 2.72
CA GLU A 774 32.39 13.35 1.97
C GLU A 774 33.85 12.96 2.22
N LYS A 775 34.74 13.94 2.40
CA LYS A 775 36.19 13.69 2.67
C LYS A 775 36.42 13.06 4.04
N LYS A 776 35.45 13.14 4.94
CA LYS A 776 35.49 12.62 6.31
C LYS A 776 34.71 11.29 6.48
N ARG A 777 34.11 10.75 5.41
CA ARG A 777 33.45 9.44 5.44
C ARG A 777 34.48 8.32 5.66
N PHE A 778 34.16 7.38 6.55
CA PHE A 778 34.92 6.16 6.79
C PHE A 778 33.96 5.02 7.14
N GLU A 779 34.38 3.79 6.89
CA GLU A 779 33.66 2.58 7.29
C GLU A 779 34.37 1.92 8.49
N VAL A 780 33.61 1.36 9.41
CA VAL A 780 34.14 0.54 10.52
C VAL A 780 33.45 -0.81 10.49
N ASN A 781 34.20 -1.87 10.74
CA ASN A 781 33.64 -3.20 10.86
C ASN A 781 32.74 -3.32 12.10
N LEU A 782 31.47 -3.71 11.89
CA LEU A 782 30.48 -3.88 12.96
C LEU A 782 30.90 -4.93 13.99
N GLU A 783 31.58 -5.99 13.58
CA GLU A 783 32.02 -7.06 14.47
C GLU A 783 33.11 -6.57 15.44
N VAL A 784 33.97 -5.67 14.98
CA VAL A 784 34.98 -5.00 15.82
C VAL A 784 34.29 -4.10 16.85
N LEU A 785 33.31 -3.30 16.43
CA LEU A 785 32.52 -2.45 17.33
C LEU A 785 31.74 -3.27 18.36
N ARG A 786 31.16 -4.40 17.93
CA ARG A 786 30.46 -5.36 18.79
C ARG A 786 31.41 -5.92 19.84
N THR A 787 32.57 -6.42 19.42
CA THR A 787 33.59 -6.97 20.33
C THR A 787 34.03 -5.93 21.35
N TRP A 788 34.25 -4.67 20.92
CA TRP A 788 34.57 -3.58 21.83
C TRP A 788 33.45 -3.29 22.84
N ALA A 789 32.20 -3.20 22.39
CA ALA A 789 31.04 -2.92 23.23
C ALA A 789 30.77 -4.03 24.26
N GLU A 790 30.99 -5.29 23.89
CA GLU A 790 30.83 -6.45 24.77
C GLU A 790 31.96 -6.54 25.80
N GLN A 791 33.20 -6.28 25.40
CA GLN A 791 34.34 -6.34 26.31
C GLN A 791 34.43 -5.11 27.23
N ASN A 792 33.91 -3.95 26.81
CA ASN A 792 34.08 -2.67 27.51
C ASN A 792 32.79 -1.85 27.57
N THR A 793 31.71 -2.49 28.02
CA THR A 793 30.35 -1.95 28.00
C THR A 793 30.20 -0.58 28.66
N THR A 794 30.83 -0.34 29.82
CA THR A 794 30.70 0.94 30.52
C THR A 794 31.24 2.11 29.70
N ASP A 795 32.44 1.94 29.14
CA ASP A 795 33.08 2.95 28.29
C ASP A 795 32.28 3.18 27.00
N PHE A 796 31.86 2.10 26.35
CA PHE A 796 31.04 2.15 25.15
C PHE A 796 29.76 2.95 25.39
N LEU A 797 29.00 2.62 26.45
CA LEU A 797 27.72 3.27 26.75
C LEU A 797 27.88 4.77 27.00
N GLN A 798 28.92 5.16 27.75
CA GLN A 798 29.18 6.57 28.02
C GLN A 798 29.50 7.34 26.73
N LEU A 799 30.41 6.80 25.91
CA LEU A 799 30.85 7.47 24.68
C LEU A 799 29.77 7.47 23.60
N ALA A 800 29.00 6.38 23.47
CA ALA A 800 27.89 6.30 22.54
C ALA A 800 26.83 7.36 22.84
N ASP A 801 26.42 7.50 24.11
CA ASP A 801 25.46 8.52 24.54
C ASP A 801 25.96 9.94 24.22
N GLU A 802 27.22 10.24 24.56
CA GLU A 802 27.84 11.52 24.24
C GLU A 802 27.90 11.78 22.72
N TYR A 803 28.22 10.76 21.93
CA TYR A 803 28.24 10.84 20.47
C TYR A 803 26.87 11.16 19.88
N LEU A 804 25.82 10.44 20.27
CA LEU A 804 24.47 10.64 19.74
C LEU A 804 23.92 12.04 20.16
N ILE A 805 24.24 12.52 21.38
CA ILE A 805 23.91 13.89 21.82
C ILE A 805 24.60 14.94 20.94
N GLN A 806 25.89 14.75 20.63
CA GLN A 806 26.62 15.69 19.78
C GLN A 806 26.12 15.64 18.34
N LEU A 807 25.85 14.45 17.80
CA LEU A 807 25.31 14.30 16.44
C LEU A 807 23.96 15.02 16.29
N ALA A 808 23.09 14.92 17.28
CA ALA A 808 21.80 15.64 17.30
C ALA A 808 21.96 17.18 17.28
N ARG A 809 23.09 17.72 17.73
CA ARG A 809 23.40 19.16 17.63
C ARG A 809 23.92 19.56 16.25
N PHE A 810 24.38 18.61 15.45
CA PHE A 810 24.98 18.83 14.14
C PHE A 810 24.42 17.85 13.09
N PRO A 811 23.10 17.90 12.80
CA PRO A 811 22.41 16.94 11.94
C PRO A 811 22.97 16.89 10.50
N GLN A 812 23.67 17.94 10.04
CA GLN A 812 24.35 17.96 8.74
C GLN A 812 25.41 16.86 8.55
N TYR A 813 25.90 16.24 9.63
CA TYR A 813 26.86 15.13 9.56
C TYR A 813 26.21 13.75 9.59
N SER A 814 24.89 13.67 9.81
CA SER A 814 24.15 12.40 9.88
C SER A 814 24.40 11.54 8.65
N GLN A 815 24.39 12.13 7.45
CA GLN A 815 24.64 11.40 6.20
C GLN A 815 26.07 10.88 6.07
N ALA A 816 27.08 11.60 6.57
CA ALA A 816 28.49 11.16 6.47
C ALA A 816 28.84 10.01 7.41
N LEU A 817 28.25 10.05 8.60
CA LEU A 817 28.49 9.09 9.69
C LEU A 817 27.35 8.08 9.80
N SER A 818 26.53 7.96 8.77
CA SER A 818 25.28 7.22 8.80
C SER A 818 25.50 5.73 9.13
N ASP A 819 26.48 5.07 8.49
CA ASP A 819 26.80 3.64 8.72
C ASP A 819 27.30 3.40 10.15
N PHE A 820 28.19 4.28 10.62
CA PHE A 820 28.71 4.25 11.98
C PHE A 820 27.61 4.52 13.03
N THR A 821 26.74 5.50 12.77
CA THR A 821 25.61 5.85 13.64
C THR A 821 24.65 4.68 13.78
N ASP A 822 24.35 4.00 12.68
CA ASP A 822 23.47 2.84 12.69
C ASP A 822 24.05 1.69 13.51
N ALA A 823 25.35 1.40 13.36
CA ALA A 823 26.07 0.42 14.16
C ALA A 823 26.04 0.76 15.66
N ILE A 824 26.35 2.01 16.03
CA ILE A 824 26.30 2.47 17.44
C ILE A 824 24.88 2.34 17.99
N ARG A 825 23.85 2.70 17.22
CA ARG A 825 22.44 2.60 17.62
C ARG A 825 22.01 1.15 17.84
N CYS A 826 22.37 0.24 16.93
CA CYS A 826 22.06 -1.19 17.06
C CYS A 826 22.72 -1.80 18.30
N LEU A 827 23.98 -1.43 18.58
CA LEU A 827 24.67 -1.87 19.80
C LEU A 827 24.07 -1.23 21.06
N LEU A 828 23.73 0.06 21.03
CA LEU A 828 23.07 0.74 22.15
C LEU A 828 21.72 0.09 22.48
N LEU A 829 20.96 -0.32 21.46
CA LEU A 829 19.67 -0.98 21.63
C LEU A 829 19.77 -2.21 22.53
N ARG A 830 20.82 -3.03 22.38
CA ARG A 830 21.05 -4.24 23.20
C ARG A 830 21.21 -3.96 24.69
N PHE A 831 21.77 -2.80 25.04
CA PHE A 831 22.13 -2.47 26.42
C PHE A 831 21.19 -1.45 27.08
N GLN A 832 20.64 -0.50 26.31
CA GLN A 832 19.81 0.62 26.77
C GLN A 832 18.66 0.90 25.79
N PRO A 833 17.64 0.03 25.72
CA PRO A 833 16.58 0.10 24.71
C PRO A 833 15.76 1.39 24.75
N ASP A 834 15.49 1.94 25.94
CA ASP A 834 14.74 3.20 26.07
C ASP A 834 15.48 4.40 25.48
N LYS A 835 16.80 4.45 25.67
CA LYS A 835 17.64 5.52 25.08
C LYS A 835 17.75 5.35 23.58
N ALA A 836 17.98 4.13 23.09
CA ALA A 836 17.99 3.85 21.66
C ALA A 836 16.66 4.25 21.00
N LYS A 837 15.53 3.98 21.67
CA LYS A 837 14.18 4.42 21.26
C LYS A 837 14.05 5.95 21.24
N GLN A 838 14.57 6.65 22.25
CA GLN A 838 14.54 8.11 22.30
C GLN A 838 15.25 8.72 21.09
N TYR A 839 16.47 8.26 20.78
CA TYR A 839 17.21 8.72 19.59
C TYR A 839 16.51 8.33 18.29
N TYR A 840 15.93 7.13 18.24
CA TYR A 840 15.14 6.69 17.09
C TYR A 840 14.01 7.68 16.77
N TYR A 841 13.19 8.06 17.76
CA TYR A 841 12.11 9.01 17.52
C TYR A 841 12.62 10.42 17.19
N GLN A 842 13.62 10.90 17.94
CA GLN A 842 14.20 12.22 17.73
C GLN A 842 14.66 12.41 16.28
N TRP A 843 15.30 11.40 15.70
CA TRP A 843 15.81 11.47 14.33
C TRP A 843 14.83 11.04 13.26
N SER A 844 13.82 10.22 13.60
CA SER A 844 12.72 9.92 12.68
C SER A 844 11.88 11.15 12.31
N ALA A 845 11.88 12.19 13.16
CA ALA A 845 11.15 13.43 12.96
C ALA A 845 11.91 14.49 12.13
N GLU A 846 13.23 14.34 11.95
CA GLU A 846 14.07 15.28 11.22
C GLU A 846 14.19 14.86 9.74
N SER A 847 13.92 15.79 8.81
CA SER A 847 13.74 15.55 7.36
C SER A 847 14.97 15.06 6.57
N PHE A 848 16.01 14.53 7.21
CA PHE A 848 17.30 14.13 6.62
C PHE A 848 17.67 12.66 6.93
N LYS A 849 16.69 11.74 6.84
CA LYS A 849 16.86 10.34 7.23
C LYS A 849 17.60 9.51 6.15
N THR A 850 18.85 9.12 6.41
CA THR A 850 19.43 7.92 5.77
C THR A 850 18.94 6.70 6.56
N VAL A 851 17.99 5.94 6.01
CA VAL A 851 17.49 4.70 6.63
C VAL A 851 18.34 3.53 6.14
N TYR A 852 19.03 2.85 7.07
CA TYR A 852 19.70 1.59 6.76
C TYR A 852 18.71 0.45 6.75
N SER A 853 18.70 -0.29 5.67
CA SER A 853 17.91 -1.50 5.53
C SER A 853 18.82 -2.72 5.50
N THR A 854 18.37 -3.82 6.11
CA THR A 854 18.97 -5.15 5.92
C THR A 854 18.87 -5.58 4.46
N SER A 855 19.50 -6.71 4.10
CA SER A 855 19.27 -7.39 2.80
C SER A 855 17.79 -7.70 2.56
N TYR A 856 17.00 -7.80 3.63
CA TYR A 856 15.56 -8.04 3.60
C TYR A 856 14.72 -6.77 3.39
N GLY A 857 15.35 -5.59 3.30
CA GLY A 857 14.66 -4.32 3.06
C GLY A 857 13.89 -3.76 4.26
N VAL A 858 14.26 -4.15 5.48
CA VAL A 858 13.72 -3.64 6.76
C VAL A 858 14.79 -2.89 7.53
N GLU A 859 14.43 -1.93 8.39
CA GLU A 859 15.43 -1.16 9.13
C GLU A 859 16.30 -2.06 10.00
N THR A 860 17.63 -1.89 9.91
CA THR A 860 18.63 -2.69 10.64
C THR A 860 18.38 -2.70 12.15
N SER A 861 18.07 -1.55 12.74
CA SER A 861 17.76 -1.44 14.18
C SER A 861 16.48 -2.17 14.58
N LEU A 862 15.48 -2.23 13.69
CA LEU A 862 14.25 -2.98 13.95
C LEU A 862 14.52 -4.48 13.88
N ALA A 863 15.26 -4.96 12.87
CA ALA A 863 15.68 -6.36 12.82
C ALA A 863 16.54 -6.76 14.03
N GLN A 864 17.45 -5.89 14.47
CA GLN A 864 18.27 -6.11 15.67
C GLN A 864 17.42 -6.23 16.94
N LEU A 865 16.35 -5.44 17.08
CA LEU A 865 15.43 -5.51 18.23
C LEU A 865 14.81 -6.91 18.39
N TRP A 866 14.63 -7.61 17.27
CA TRP A 866 14.02 -8.94 17.21
C TRP A 866 15.02 -10.09 17.33
N GLN A 867 16.32 -9.81 17.44
CA GLN A 867 17.31 -10.82 17.85
C GLN A 867 17.12 -11.14 19.33
N ILE A 868 16.23 -12.09 19.63
CA ILE A 868 15.74 -12.37 20.99
C ILE A 868 16.89 -12.68 21.96
N GLU A 869 17.94 -13.38 21.51
CA GLU A 869 19.11 -13.70 22.33
C GLU A 869 19.92 -12.46 22.74
N GLU A 870 20.04 -11.49 21.83
CA GLU A 870 20.78 -10.23 22.05
C GLU A 870 19.93 -9.15 22.74
N CYS A 871 18.60 -9.16 22.54
CA CYS A 871 17.61 -8.19 23.02
C CYS A 871 16.56 -8.83 23.98
N ARG A 872 17.05 -9.52 25.01
CA ARG A 872 16.24 -10.38 25.90
C ARG A 872 15.56 -9.73 27.11
N PHE A 873 15.92 -8.49 27.45
CA PHE A 873 15.35 -7.83 28.65
C PHE A 873 13.86 -7.47 28.48
N PRO A 874 13.05 -7.43 29.56
CA PRO A 874 11.61 -7.09 29.50
C PRO A 874 11.31 -5.78 28.77
N GLU A 875 12.19 -4.79 28.90
CA GLU A 875 12.09 -3.48 28.23
C GLU A 875 12.11 -3.61 26.70
N HIS A 876 12.84 -4.60 26.16
CA HIS A 876 12.82 -4.89 24.72
C HIS A 876 11.50 -5.48 24.27
N ARG A 877 10.91 -6.39 25.07
CA ARG A 877 9.59 -6.97 24.75
C ARG A 877 8.52 -5.88 24.76
N GLU A 878 8.54 -5.00 25.75
CA GLU A 878 7.62 -3.85 25.81
C GLU A 878 7.85 -2.87 24.65
N LEU A 879 9.12 -2.65 24.24
CA LEU A 879 9.45 -1.86 23.07
C LEU A 879 8.87 -2.46 21.78
N ARG A 880 9.04 -3.78 21.57
CA ARG A 880 8.48 -4.53 20.42
C ARG A 880 6.96 -4.39 20.38
N ARG A 881 6.28 -4.62 21.51
CA ARG A 881 4.83 -4.48 21.67
C ARG A 881 4.36 -3.07 21.30
N LYS A 882 5.01 -2.05 21.87
CA LYS A 882 4.67 -0.65 21.61
C LYS A 882 4.87 -0.25 20.14
N LEU A 883 5.95 -0.71 19.49
CA LEU A 883 6.19 -0.40 18.07
C LEU A 883 5.13 -1.03 17.15
N LEU A 884 4.70 -2.27 17.41
CA LEU A 884 3.59 -2.90 16.67
C LEU A 884 2.27 -2.15 16.89
N GLU A 885 1.99 -1.73 18.12
CA GLU A 885 0.78 -0.97 18.46
C GLU A 885 0.77 0.46 17.88
N GLU A 886 1.95 1.05 17.62
CA GLU A 886 2.13 2.40 17.07
C GLU A 886 2.19 2.46 15.53
N CYS A 887 2.17 1.34 14.83
CA CYS A 887 2.14 1.30 13.36
C CYS A 887 0.93 2.08 12.81
N LEU A 888 1.15 2.89 11.77
CA LEU A 888 0.12 3.80 11.25
C LEU A 888 -0.81 3.12 10.25
N ASN A 889 -0.33 2.10 9.56
CA ASN A 889 -1.05 1.38 8.51
C ASN A 889 -0.59 -0.08 8.42
N ASP A 890 -1.22 -0.87 7.55
CA ASP A 890 -0.91 -2.29 7.36
C ASP A 890 0.41 -2.51 6.62
N GLU A 891 0.93 -1.51 5.91
CA GLU A 891 2.27 -1.55 5.32
C GLU A 891 3.34 -1.52 6.42
N ASP A 892 3.19 -0.63 7.41
CA ASP A 892 4.07 -0.57 8.59
C ASP A 892 4.00 -1.88 9.39
N ILE A 893 2.80 -2.45 9.58
CA ILE A 893 2.62 -3.73 10.29
C ILE A 893 3.32 -4.86 9.53
N MET A 894 3.21 -4.91 8.20
CA MET A 894 3.91 -5.88 7.36
C MET A 894 5.44 -5.72 7.50
N PHE A 895 5.99 -4.51 7.42
CA PHE A 895 7.43 -4.30 7.57
C PHE A 895 7.95 -4.59 8.99
N MET A 896 7.15 -4.31 10.02
CA MET A 896 7.47 -4.70 11.40
C MET A 896 7.45 -6.22 11.59
N THR A 897 6.52 -6.91 10.92
CA THR A 897 6.47 -8.37 10.89
C THR A 897 7.70 -8.93 10.19
N LEU A 898 8.06 -8.39 9.03
CA LEU A 898 9.27 -8.77 8.30
C LEU A 898 10.55 -8.52 9.13
N ALA A 899 10.60 -7.43 9.91
CA ALA A 899 11.71 -7.18 10.82
C ALA A 899 11.81 -8.25 11.93
N ALA A 900 10.68 -8.75 12.42
CA ALA A 900 10.66 -9.86 13.37
C ALA A 900 11.18 -11.16 12.76
N LEU A 901 10.70 -11.50 11.58
CA LEU A 901 11.12 -12.71 10.85
C LEU A 901 12.62 -12.65 10.51
N ALA A 902 13.07 -11.53 9.93
CA ALA A 902 14.47 -11.27 9.60
C ALA A 902 15.40 -11.26 10.84
N GLY A 903 14.88 -10.87 12.01
CA GLY A 903 15.62 -10.86 13.26
C GLY A 903 15.67 -12.21 13.98
N GLY A 904 15.03 -13.26 13.45
CA GLY A 904 14.90 -14.55 14.13
C GLY A 904 13.90 -14.55 15.29
N GLY A 905 13.01 -13.55 15.35
CA GLY A 905 12.00 -13.36 16.40
C GLY A 905 10.63 -13.98 16.08
N GLU A 906 10.56 -14.92 15.14
CA GLU A 906 9.32 -15.55 14.65
C GLU A 906 8.49 -16.16 15.78
N GLU A 907 9.11 -16.99 16.65
CA GLU A 907 8.40 -17.67 17.74
C GLU A 907 7.84 -16.68 18.77
N GLU A 908 8.60 -15.64 19.10
CA GLU A 908 8.11 -14.60 20.00
C GLU A 908 6.95 -13.82 19.37
N LEU A 909 7.05 -13.42 18.10
CA LEU A 909 5.97 -12.72 17.42
C LEU A 909 4.72 -13.61 17.34
N TRP A 910 4.88 -14.89 17.03
CA TRP A 910 3.79 -15.86 17.03
C TRP A 910 3.10 -15.95 18.39
N ASN A 911 3.87 -16.02 19.48
CA ASN A 911 3.34 -16.05 20.84
C ASN A 911 2.62 -14.73 21.19
N LEU A 912 3.20 -13.57 20.85
CA LEU A 912 2.59 -12.26 21.06
C LEU A 912 1.24 -12.16 20.32
N VAL A 913 1.18 -12.61 19.08
CA VAL A 913 -0.05 -12.60 18.27
C VAL A 913 -1.09 -13.55 18.85
N THR A 914 -0.74 -14.82 19.07
CA THR A 914 -1.71 -15.87 19.40
C THR A 914 -2.16 -15.86 20.85
N GLN A 915 -1.26 -15.52 21.78
CA GLN A 915 -1.54 -15.56 23.22
C GLN A 915 -2.00 -14.22 23.78
N GLU A 916 -1.65 -13.10 23.13
CA GLU A 916 -2.02 -11.76 23.62
C GLU A 916 -3.02 -11.08 22.69
N TYR A 917 -2.67 -10.81 21.43
CA TYR A 917 -3.53 -10.02 20.54
C TYR A 917 -4.83 -10.72 20.14
N LEU A 918 -4.76 -11.97 19.67
CA LEU A 918 -5.94 -12.75 19.28
C LEU A 918 -6.79 -13.19 20.48
N ALA A 919 -6.17 -13.36 21.65
CA ALA A 919 -6.87 -13.59 22.92
C ALA A 919 -7.45 -12.31 23.53
N GLY A 920 -7.12 -11.15 22.96
CA GLY A 920 -7.55 -9.84 23.42
C GLY A 920 -9.08 -9.69 23.36
N PRO A 921 -9.70 -9.07 24.39
CA PRO A 921 -11.14 -8.87 24.41
C PRO A 921 -11.61 -7.88 23.32
N TYR A 922 -10.71 -7.02 22.81
CA TYR A 922 -11.05 -5.97 21.86
C TYR A 922 -10.76 -6.38 20.41
N ALA A 923 -11.72 -6.12 19.51
CA ALA A 923 -11.56 -6.38 18.08
C ALA A 923 -10.35 -5.67 17.46
N LYS A 924 -9.96 -4.49 17.98
CA LYS A 924 -8.77 -3.75 17.53
C LYS A 924 -7.46 -4.50 17.78
N GLU A 925 -7.38 -5.25 18.87
CA GLU A 925 -6.20 -6.06 19.23
C GLU A 925 -6.17 -7.30 18.36
N ARG A 926 -7.32 -7.98 18.23
CA ARG A 926 -7.43 -9.15 17.34
C ARG A 926 -7.13 -8.80 15.89
N ASN A 927 -7.57 -7.64 15.40
CA ASN A 927 -7.25 -7.17 14.04
C ASN A 927 -5.78 -6.82 13.83
N LEU A 928 -5.07 -6.34 14.85
CA LEU A 928 -3.61 -6.24 14.78
C LEU A 928 -3.00 -7.63 14.60
N GLY A 929 -3.47 -8.64 15.36
CA GLY A 929 -3.10 -10.03 15.16
C GLY A 929 -3.38 -10.51 13.72
N VAL A 930 -4.58 -10.24 13.18
CA VAL A 930 -4.95 -10.58 11.80
C VAL A 930 -4.10 -9.86 10.76
N SER A 931 -3.67 -8.62 10.99
CA SER A 931 -2.72 -7.92 10.09
C SER A 931 -1.32 -8.51 10.10
N ILE A 932 -0.93 -9.26 11.14
CA ILE A 932 0.41 -9.86 11.28
C ILE A 932 0.43 -11.29 10.73
N LEU A 933 -0.60 -12.10 11.03
CA LEU A 933 -0.71 -13.51 10.62
C LEU A 933 -0.39 -13.82 9.13
N PRO A 934 -0.86 -13.05 8.12
CA PRO A 934 -0.68 -13.44 6.72
C PRO A 934 0.79 -13.54 6.29
N TRP A 935 1.68 -12.82 6.97
CA TRP A 935 3.09 -12.72 6.62
C TRP A 935 3.93 -13.90 7.10
N PHE A 936 3.41 -14.70 8.05
CA PHE A 936 4.04 -15.98 8.42
C PHE A 936 3.99 -16.95 7.24
N GLY A 937 2.91 -16.96 6.45
CA GLY A 937 2.79 -17.76 5.22
C GLY A 937 2.91 -19.28 5.44
N ASP A 938 2.56 -19.77 6.63
CA ASP A 938 2.61 -21.18 7.00
C ASP A 938 1.21 -21.76 7.28
N ASP A 939 1.13 -23.09 7.40
CA ASP A 939 -0.13 -23.80 7.64
C ASP A 939 -0.82 -23.36 8.94
N LYS A 940 -0.03 -23.07 9.99
CA LYS A 940 -0.56 -22.67 11.29
C LYS A 940 -1.28 -21.32 11.20
N ALA A 941 -0.68 -20.34 10.53
CA ALA A 941 -1.28 -19.03 10.32
C ALA A 941 -2.56 -19.15 9.49
N ILE A 942 -2.55 -19.96 8.43
CA ILE A 942 -3.71 -20.21 7.56
C ILE A 942 -4.87 -20.85 8.35
N GLU A 943 -4.59 -21.86 9.18
CA GLU A 943 -5.60 -22.47 10.04
C GLU A 943 -6.21 -21.45 11.01
N LYS A 944 -5.39 -20.60 11.64
CA LYS A 944 -5.91 -19.54 12.53
C LYS A 944 -6.70 -18.48 11.79
N LEU A 945 -6.28 -18.04 10.62
CA LEU A 945 -7.05 -17.10 9.81
C LEU A 945 -8.38 -17.72 9.35
N LYS A 946 -8.42 -19.01 9.06
CA LYS A 946 -9.64 -19.74 8.68
C LYS A 946 -10.64 -19.84 9.84
N GLU A 947 -10.17 -20.12 11.05
CA GLU A 947 -10.97 -20.06 12.27
C GLU A 947 -11.53 -18.64 12.47
N LEU A 948 -10.66 -17.60 12.48
CA LEU A 948 -11.07 -16.21 12.71
C LEU A 948 -12.06 -15.70 11.66
N LYS A 949 -11.88 -16.07 10.39
CA LYS A 949 -12.79 -15.75 9.28
C LYS A 949 -14.21 -16.28 9.51
N SER A 950 -14.35 -17.39 10.24
CA SER A 950 -15.63 -18.09 10.44
C SER A 950 -16.26 -17.80 11.80
N ASP A 951 -15.43 -17.74 12.84
CA ASP A 951 -15.85 -17.92 14.23
C ASP A 951 -15.60 -16.68 15.12
N ASP A 952 -14.84 -15.66 14.68
CA ASP A 952 -14.64 -14.46 15.50
C ASP A 952 -15.98 -13.71 15.67
N PRO A 953 -16.33 -13.24 16.88
CA PRO A 953 -17.59 -12.51 17.09
C PRO A 953 -17.68 -11.20 16.28
N SER A 954 -16.56 -10.56 15.96
CA SER A 954 -16.53 -9.28 15.23
C SER A 954 -16.56 -9.47 13.71
N GLN A 955 -17.55 -8.89 13.03
CA GLN A 955 -17.62 -8.90 11.56
C GLN A 955 -16.41 -8.20 10.91
N TRP A 956 -15.86 -7.18 11.57
CA TRP A 956 -14.66 -6.49 11.11
C TRP A 956 -13.45 -7.44 11.12
N VAL A 957 -13.26 -8.19 12.21
CA VAL A 957 -12.21 -9.22 12.29
C VAL A 957 -12.43 -10.31 11.25
N ARG A 958 -13.66 -10.81 11.07
CA ARG A 958 -13.97 -11.82 10.04
C ARG A 958 -13.66 -11.32 8.62
N GLY A 959 -14.04 -10.07 8.31
CA GLY A 959 -13.80 -9.45 7.01
C GLY A 959 -12.33 -9.25 6.71
N HIS A 960 -11.56 -8.74 7.68
CA HIS A 960 -10.11 -8.58 7.53
C HIS A 960 -9.40 -9.94 7.48
N ALA A 961 -9.83 -10.91 8.29
CA ALA A 961 -9.31 -12.28 8.26
C ALA A 961 -9.56 -12.98 6.94
N TRP A 962 -10.63 -12.63 6.22
CA TRP A 962 -10.88 -13.13 4.86
C TRP A 962 -9.78 -12.68 3.90
N TRP A 963 -9.45 -11.38 3.88
CA TRP A 963 -8.36 -10.86 3.05
C TRP A 963 -7.01 -11.44 3.47
N ALA A 964 -6.72 -11.45 4.77
CA ALA A 964 -5.47 -12.00 5.29
C ALA A 964 -5.31 -13.48 4.97
N TYR A 965 -6.39 -14.27 5.02
CA TYR A 965 -6.37 -15.68 4.61
C TYR A 965 -5.93 -15.84 3.14
N GLU A 966 -6.46 -15.02 2.22
CA GLU A 966 -6.07 -15.09 0.80
C GLU A 966 -4.60 -14.70 0.60
N VAL A 967 -4.09 -13.71 1.35
CA VAL A 967 -2.67 -13.35 1.35
C VAL A 967 -1.80 -14.49 1.88
N ALA A 968 -2.19 -15.10 3.01
CA ALA A 968 -1.44 -16.21 3.60
C ALA A 968 -1.37 -17.42 2.64
N GLN A 969 -2.46 -17.74 1.96
CA GLN A 969 -2.50 -18.83 0.97
C GLN A 969 -1.61 -18.54 -0.23
N GLN A 970 -1.60 -17.29 -0.70
CA GLN A 970 -0.70 -16.88 -1.78
C GLN A 970 0.77 -16.99 -1.35
N GLU A 971 1.12 -16.51 -0.16
CA GLU A 971 2.47 -16.61 0.39
C GLU A 971 2.93 -18.07 0.51
N ARG A 972 2.08 -18.94 1.08
CA ARG A 972 2.34 -20.38 1.15
C ARG A 972 2.58 -20.97 -0.24
N SER A 973 1.69 -20.70 -1.20
CA SER A 973 1.79 -21.23 -2.57
C SER A 973 3.09 -20.78 -3.26
N CYS A 974 3.49 -19.50 -3.09
CA CYS A 974 4.76 -18.99 -3.60
C CYS A 974 5.95 -19.77 -3.04
N ARG A 975 5.95 -20.06 -1.72
CA ARG A 975 7.01 -20.83 -1.05
C ARG A 975 7.06 -22.27 -1.53
N GLU A 976 5.90 -22.92 -1.71
CA GLU A 976 5.82 -24.30 -2.22
C GLU A 976 6.42 -24.40 -3.63
N VAL A 977 5.97 -23.56 -4.56
CA VAL A 977 6.47 -23.58 -5.95
C VAL A 977 7.95 -23.18 -6.02
N TYR A 978 8.40 -22.24 -5.19
CA TYR A 978 9.81 -21.89 -5.12
C TYR A 978 10.66 -23.05 -4.61
N ARG A 979 10.23 -23.73 -3.54
CA ARG A 979 10.91 -24.93 -3.01
C ARG A 979 10.98 -26.04 -4.06
N GLU A 980 9.88 -26.33 -4.74
CA GLU A 980 9.84 -27.30 -5.84
C GLU A 980 10.80 -26.93 -6.98
N ALA A 981 10.92 -25.63 -7.29
CA ALA A 981 11.86 -25.15 -8.30
C ALA A 981 13.32 -25.36 -7.89
N LEU A 982 13.69 -25.19 -6.63
CA LEU A 982 15.05 -25.43 -6.16
C LEU A 982 15.43 -26.92 -6.15
N GLN A 983 14.44 -27.82 -6.09
CA GLN A 983 14.66 -29.28 -6.11
C GLN A 983 14.94 -29.85 -7.52
N THR A 984 14.77 -29.05 -8.57
CA THR A 984 15.07 -29.45 -9.96
C THR A 984 16.37 -28.82 -10.45
N LEU A 985 17.10 -29.53 -11.32
CA LEU A 985 18.26 -28.98 -12.05
C LEU A 985 17.89 -28.40 -13.43
N ASP A 986 16.61 -28.46 -13.79
CA ASP A 986 16.11 -27.94 -15.06
C ASP A 986 15.92 -26.42 -15.01
N LEU A 987 16.87 -25.69 -15.61
CA LEU A 987 16.87 -24.24 -15.72
C LEU A 987 15.61 -23.66 -16.38
N PHE A 988 14.94 -24.39 -17.28
CA PHE A 988 13.70 -23.93 -17.90
C PHE A 988 12.56 -23.90 -16.88
N ARG A 989 12.44 -24.97 -16.08
CA ARG A 989 11.43 -25.03 -15.00
C ARG A 989 11.67 -23.98 -13.94
N ILE A 990 12.92 -23.72 -13.57
CA ILE A 990 13.26 -22.69 -12.58
C ILE A 990 12.91 -21.30 -13.12
N SER A 991 13.31 -21.00 -14.36
CA SER A 991 12.95 -19.72 -15.00
C SER A 991 11.43 -19.54 -15.13
N ALA A 992 10.69 -20.62 -15.40
CA ALA A 992 9.24 -20.60 -15.47
C ALA A 992 8.61 -20.38 -14.08
N ALA A 993 9.07 -21.08 -13.04
CA ALA A 993 8.61 -20.90 -11.67
C ALA A 993 8.79 -19.44 -11.20
N PHE A 994 9.92 -18.81 -11.56
CA PHE A 994 10.15 -17.39 -11.28
C PHE A 994 9.13 -16.45 -11.97
N GLU A 995 8.71 -16.75 -13.20
CA GLU A 995 7.60 -16.01 -13.85
C GLU A 995 6.26 -16.29 -13.19
N GLN A 996 6.04 -17.51 -12.70
CA GLN A 996 4.81 -17.92 -12.04
C GLN A 996 4.63 -17.21 -10.69
N ILE A 997 5.67 -17.14 -9.85
CA ILE A 997 5.60 -16.52 -8.51
C ILE A 997 5.61 -14.98 -8.56
N LYS A 998 6.31 -14.37 -9.54
CA LYS A 998 6.53 -12.93 -9.64
C LYS A 998 5.31 -12.04 -9.37
N PRO A 999 4.12 -12.26 -9.96
CA PRO A 999 2.95 -11.40 -9.71
C PRO A 999 2.40 -11.50 -8.28
N ALA A 1000 2.75 -12.55 -7.55
CA ALA A 1000 2.22 -12.90 -6.25
C ALA A 1000 3.22 -12.71 -5.09
N LEU A 1001 4.46 -12.32 -5.38
CA LEU A 1001 5.46 -12.05 -4.34
C LEU A 1001 5.12 -10.79 -3.54
N SER A 1002 4.97 -10.94 -2.23
CA SER A 1002 4.96 -9.80 -1.31
C SER A 1002 6.36 -9.53 -0.74
N PRO A 1003 6.60 -8.39 -0.07
CA PRO A 1003 7.91 -8.04 0.49
C PRO A 1003 8.51 -9.07 1.45
N THR A 1004 7.70 -9.91 2.09
CA THR A 1004 8.18 -11.02 2.94
C THR A 1004 9.03 -12.03 2.18
N ALA A 1005 8.89 -12.09 0.85
CA ALA A 1005 9.70 -12.98 0.03
C ALA A 1005 11.19 -12.75 0.17
N ARG A 1006 11.63 -11.50 0.41
CA ARG A 1006 13.05 -11.20 0.68
C ARG A 1006 13.61 -12.03 1.83
N TRP A 1007 12.80 -12.33 2.84
CA TRP A 1007 13.20 -13.17 3.96
C TRP A 1007 13.04 -14.66 3.65
N TRP A 1008 11.83 -15.11 3.29
CA TRP A 1008 11.58 -16.55 3.22
C TRP A 1008 12.36 -17.24 2.10
N HIS A 1009 12.73 -16.56 1.02
CA HIS A 1009 13.50 -17.21 -0.05
C HIS A 1009 14.88 -17.66 0.46
N GLY A 1010 15.53 -16.85 1.30
CA GLY A 1010 16.83 -17.15 1.90
C GLY A 1010 16.75 -18.28 2.93
N GLU A 1011 15.67 -18.33 3.71
CA GLU A 1011 15.42 -19.46 4.62
C GLU A 1011 15.18 -20.76 3.85
N ILE A 1012 14.37 -20.74 2.79
CA ILE A 1012 14.16 -21.92 1.94
C ILE A 1012 15.46 -22.36 1.27
N GLU A 1013 16.27 -21.44 0.75
CA GLU A 1013 17.58 -21.77 0.18
C GLU A 1013 18.50 -22.47 1.19
N LYS A 1014 18.50 -21.99 2.44
CA LYS A 1014 19.27 -22.62 3.52
C LYS A 1014 18.72 -24.01 3.88
N GLU A 1015 17.40 -24.14 4.01
CA GLU A 1015 16.72 -25.42 4.29
C GLU A 1015 17.00 -26.47 3.21
N GLU A 1016 16.93 -26.08 1.93
CA GLU A 1016 17.16 -26.96 0.79
C GLU A 1016 18.67 -27.14 0.49
N GLY A 1017 19.56 -26.58 1.32
CA GLY A 1017 21.02 -26.71 1.16
C GLY A 1017 21.57 -26.06 -0.10
N PHE A 1018 20.85 -25.08 -0.67
CA PHE A 1018 21.19 -24.43 -1.93
C PHE A 1018 22.57 -23.78 -1.90
N HIS A 1019 23.08 -23.35 -0.73
CA HIS A 1019 24.41 -22.74 -0.59
C HIS A 1019 25.45 -23.62 0.15
N GLU A 1020 25.02 -24.70 0.83
CA GLU A 1020 25.86 -25.43 1.80
C GLU A 1020 26.60 -26.65 1.22
N GLU A 1021 26.19 -27.21 0.06
CA GLU A 1021 26.79 -28.45 -0.49
C GLU A 1021 27.37 -28.35 -1.93
N SER A 1022 27.57 -27.14 -2.45
CA SER A 1022 27.86 -26.95 -3.88
C SER A 1022 29.34 -26.99 -4.26
N LEU A 1023 29.85 -28.17 -4.60
CA LEU A 1023 30.93 -28.29 -5.57
C LEU A 1023 30.40 -28.26 -7.03
N TYR A 1024 29.09 -28.13 -7.24
CA TYR A 1024 28.43 -28.32 -8.56
C TYR A 1024 27.08 -27.60 -8.74
N ILE A 1025 26.85 -26.38 -8.24
CA ILE A 1025 25.75 -25.56 -8.77
C ILE A 1025 26.16 -25.10 -10.17
N ASP A 1026 25.27 -25.29 -11.15
CA ASP A 1026 25.40 -24.69 -12.47
C ASP A 1026 25.49 -23.16 -12.29
N PRO A 1027 26.56 -22.47 -12.70
CA PRO A 1027 26.68 -21.02 -12.53
C PRO A 1027 25.53 -20.23 -13.17
N ARG A 1028 24.84 -20.81 -14.15
CA ARG A 1028 23.63 -20.24 -14.74
C ARG A 1028 22.45 -20.21 -13.79
N LEU A 1029 22.36 -21.17 -12.88
CA LEU A 1029 21.35 -21.19 -11.84
C LEU A 1029 21.56 -20.04 -10.86
N ASP A 1030 22.76 -19.90 -10.30
CA ASP A 1030 23.10 -18.80 -9.38
C ASP A 1030 22.91 -17.43 -10.02
N ALA A 1031 23.34 -17.29 -11.27
CA ALA A 1031 23.15 -16.06 -12.04
C ALA A 1031 21.66 -15.74 -12.27
N LEU A 1032 20.85 -16.74 -12.60
CA LEU A 1032 19.41 -16.58 -12.84
C LEU A 1032 18.70 -16.17 -11.54
N HIS A 1033 19.04 -16.84 -10.45
CA HIS A 1033 18.52 -16.62 -9.10
C HIS A 1033 18.83 -15.20 -8.61
N TYR A 1034 20.12 -14.81 -8.61
CA TYR A 1034 20.54 -13.48 -8.19
C TYR A 1034 19.82 -12.40 -8.99
N ARG A 1035 19.77 -12.55 -10.33
CA ARG A 1035 19.12 -11.58 -11.20
C ARG A 1035 17.64 -11.42 -10.86
N PHE A 1036 16.93 -12.52 -10.63
CA PHE A 1036 15.50 -12.49 -10.32
C PHE A 1036 15.23 -11.69 -9.04
N TRP A 1037 15.88 -12.08 -7.93
CA TRP A 1037 15.67 -11.46 -6.64
C TRP A 1037 16.17 -10.01 -6.58
N TYR A 1038 17.30 -9.70 -7.24
CA TYR A 1038 17.79 -8.33 -7.34
C TYR A 1038 16.78 -7.40 -8.02
N ARG A 1039 16.23 -7.82 -9.16
CA ARG A 1039 15.28 -7.00 -9.93
C ARG A 1039 13.94 -6.86 -9.22
N TRP A 1040 13.42 -7.95 -8.67
CA TRP A 1040 12.18 -7.89 -7.92
C TRP A 1040 12.34 -6.99 -6.69
N GLY A 1041 13.38 -7.24 -5.88
CA GLY A 1041 13.63 -6.51 -4.63
C GLY A 1041 13.96 -5.02 -4.80
N ASN A 1042 14.44 -4.59 -5.97
CA ASN A 1042 14.71 -3.17 -6.26
C ASN A 1042 13.56 -2.41 -6.94
N SER A 1043 12.42 -3.06 -7.20
CA SER A 1043 11.25 -2.37 -7.75
C SER A 1043 10.58 -1.47 -6.71
N THR A 1044 10.05 -0.31 -7.13
CA THR A 1044 9.35 0.64 -6.23
C THR A 1044 8.17 -0.04 -5.51
N ASN A 1045 7.47 -0.92 -6.21
CA ASN A 1045 6.29 -1.65 -5.71
C ASN A 1045 6.63 -2.73 -4.67
N THR A 1046 7.91 -2.90 -4.31
CA THR A 1046 8.36 -3.80 -3.22
C THR A 1046 8.96 -3.04 -2.04
N LYS A 1047 9.13 -1.71 -2.15
CA LYS A 1047 9.71 -0.86 -1.09
C LYS A 1047 8.68 0.07 -0.48
N SER A 1048 7.66 0.47 -1.23
CA SER A 1048 6.55 1.30 -0.75
C SER A 1048 5.34 1.20 -1.67
N ASN A 1049 4.18 1.64 -1.17
CA ASN A 1049 2.90 1.56 -1.88
C ASN A 1049 2.53 0.12 -2.25
N ILE A 1050 2.77 -0.82 -1.34
CA ILE A 1050 2.46 -2.24 -1.56
C ILE A 1050 0.96 -2.40 -1.80
N GLU A 1051 0.61 -3.08 -2.90
CA GLU A 1051 -0.77 -3.42 -3.26
C GLU A 1051 -0.93 -4.93 -3.39
N LEU A 1052 -1.85 -5.51 -2.61
CA LEU A 1052 -2.13 -6.94 -2.60
C LEU A 1052 -3.65 -7.15 -2.65
N PHE A 1053 -4.12 -7.99 -3.57
CA PHE A 1053 -5.56 -8.23 -3.81
C PHE A 1053 -6.38 -6.93 -3.98
N GLY A 1054 -5.82 -5.94 -4.69
CA GLY A 1054 -6.47 -4.64 -4.92
C GLY A 1054 -6.46 -3.68 -3.72
N ARG A 1055 -5.82 -4.06 -2.61
CA ARG A 1055 -5.68 -3.26 -1.40
C ARG A 1055 -4.29 -2.65 -1.31
N LYS A 1056 -4.20 -1.32 -1.32
CA LYS A 1056 -2.95 -0.59 -1.02
C LYS A 1056 -2.73 -0.53 0.48
N LEU A 1057 -1.76 -1.26 1.01
CA LEU A 1057 -1.60 -1.46 2.45
C LEU A 1057 -1.43 -0.16 3.24
N LYS A 1058 -0.80 0.86 2.65
CA LYS A 1058 -0.63 2.18 3.27
C LYS A 1058 -1.95 2.93 3.52
N ASP A 1059 -2.98 2.60 2.74
CA ASP A 1059 -4.28 3.25 2.79
C ASP A 1059 -5.20 2.51 3.78
N TYR A 1060 -4.69 1.50 4.50
CA TYR A 1060 -5.46 0.73 5.48
C TYR A 1060 -4.69 0.58 6.79
N CYS A 1061 -5.39 0.45 7.91
CA CYS A 1061 -4.81 0.05 9.19
C CYS A 1061 -5.73 -0.97 9.86
N ARG A 1062 -5.20 -2.17 10.14
CA ARG A 1062 -5.92 -3.22 10.86
C ARG A 1062 -7.23 -3.63 10.16
N GLY A 1063 -7.26 -3.60 8.83
CA GLY A 1063 -8.47 -3.93 8.07
C GLY A 1063 -9.33 -2.74 7.67
N GLU A 1064 -9.12 -1.57 8.24
CA GLU A 1064 -9.94 -0.37 8.01
C GLU A 1064 -9.22 0.61 7.08
N GLU A 1065 -9.92 1.15 6.09
CA GLU A 1065 -9.34 2.06 5.11
C GLU A 1065 -9.23 3.49 5.68
N LEU A 1066 -8.01 4.04 5.68
CA LEU A 1066 -7.63 5.36 6.16
C LEU A 1066 -8.10 6.44 5.17
N SER A 1067 -9.33 6.94 5.34
CA SER A 1067 -9.87 7.99 4.46
C SER A 1067 -9.08 9.30 4.55
N ALA A 1068 -8.85 9.99 3.42
CA ALA A 1068 -8.14 11.27 3.35
C ALA A 1068 -8.96 12.48 3.85
N GLY A 1069 -9.57 12.38 5.04
CA GLY A 1069 -10.36 13.48 5.60
C GLY A 1069 -11.27 13.15 6.79
N SER A 1070 -11.47 11.88 7.12
CA SER A 1070 -12.13 11.49 8.38
C SER A 1070 -11.09 10.87 9.29
N PRO A 1071 -11.07 11.20 10.60
CA PRO A 1071 -10.24 10.46 11.52
C PRO A 1071 -10.64 8.99 11.38
N PRO A 1072 -9.70 8.07 11.07
CA PRO A 1072 -9.99 6.65 11.12
C PRO A 1072 -10.62 6.36 12.49
N ARG A 1073 -11.54 5.39 12.59
CA ARG A 1073 -12.11 4.98 13.89
C ARG A 1073 -11.02 4.60 14.91
N ILE A 1074 -9.77 4.49 14.43
CA ILE A 1074 -8.56 4.06 15.13
C ILE A 1074 -7.32 4.93 14.76
N ALA A 1075 -7.48 6.20 14.36
CA ALA A 1075 -6.36 7.13 14.61
C ALA A 1075 -6.02 7.01 16.11
N PRO A 1076 -4.74 7.06 16.53
CA PRO A 1076 -4.38 6.78 17.91
C PRO A 1076 -5.02 7.83 18.81
N TRP A 1077 -6.21 7.56 19.33
CA TRP A 1077 -6.96 8.45 20.22
C TRP A 1077 -6.25 8.65 21.57
N TRP A 1078 -5.09 8.01 21.78
CA TRP A 1078 -4.17 8.28 22.87
C TRP A 1078 -3.06 9.30 22.57
N LYS A 1079 -2.87 9.73 21.30
CA LYS A 1079 -1.99 10.85 20.96
C LYS A 1079 -2.87 11.96 20.38
N LEU A 1080 -3.31 12.86 21.26
CA LEU A 1080 -3.49 14.25 20.89
C LEU A 1080 -2.20 14.66 20.17
N THR A 1081 -2.24 14.80 18.84
CA THR A 1081 -1.27 15.64 18.17
C THR A 1081 -1.50 17.04 18.73
N SER A 1082 -0.69 17.40 19.71
CA SER A 1082 -0.45 18.79 20.03
C SER A 1082 0.17 19.41 18.79
N ASP A 1083 -0.66 20.04 17.96
CA ASP A 1083 -0.20 21.18 17.18
C ASP A 1083 0.19 22.31 18.14
#